data_AF-A0A9P9KGF3-F1
#
_entry.id   AF-A0A9P9KGF3-F1
#
_cell.length_a   1.000
_cell.length_b   1.000
_cell.length_c   1.000
_cell.angle_alpha   90.00
_cell.angle_beta   90.00
_cell.angle_gamma   90.00
#
_symmetry.space_group_name_H-M   'P 1'
#
loop_
_entity.id
_entity.type
_entity.pdbx_description
1 polymer ?
#
loop_
_entity_poly.entity_id
_entity_poly.type
_entity_poly.pdbx_seq_one_letter_code
_entity_poly.pdbx_strand_id
1 'polypeptide(L)'
;MLRRLAIPGSAMKRKLDSFLKDKHTHSSYKISALSTASSSSPTRPSIRASSPAMATTTIQLTPREQQLRRLLLDVAKSIDEAGTAPEPIVLRWAGGWVRDKLLNIQSHDIDVAINAMTGVPFAQHMCDYCEQPDAIAKHGIGPDDIGSLHNVARNPEKSKHLETAMVKIFGLDLDFVNLRKETYTEDSRNPQMEFGTAEEDARRRDATVNALFYNLHDDRIEDFTGGLSDMDSKVIKTPLEPFQTFMDDPLRVLRLVRFASRLQFTIDPDTRKFMANPKVLEALRLKISRERVGVELEKMLKGAHPYQSLEFIDELQLFPAIFTDPTREDLPVPDDSRWRVAYSCLQDLLQDQSPSSIASRLVQTDDATYTAWNLAAICPWMTVEEPPNFRKKANSLPLVAVVAREGFKAPNKLSDIIAASHRHRKEIMTLKRGVCDGESFIQERDRFGMAIRKWDTPAGSWRLQVLNALLVEVMETLQEWNQEKSQKQELVASWVAFLDHLAKLDVYDAPSLKRLLDGRQLAQALGTKPGKWTGQALDICVAWQLRHPGETDPTGAIEEVRKRREELGIRVLDGLVGPANIERLNALSGKPLGSERKPEKHGRANHSLHFAQDFHEAILRVAGHLSAKENYDLEDGQAEKLVKAINSKVLLMKNGTEDSALLVEAGLACLSVLSSKYSLALDEDTRLKLIRITDTRDPWTTPISATTATELLAQQLTDEEMTDFIVGPVLQKTLKPLFTRHSSRITASGRPSQYSTAGDRSRMFEEVQTWKDEAPWAETAMQWAVNMSTPTLIQQHWPLFTPVLLALVENESIDVKSRGLEILASFVAKCPGQVLQNTGIGRVFEDATFPMLLYLPSVTPEEQSTAILSPAYDVLTKLAESSEGFQNPERRQLLDKALRDGIFAGHFHASQYSRIVQVLMQKTASIVNCLGIYSIKHLKNLLSMISSIMTDPFATAHPPTVIAATQALNAIITNCWPRIQQTEHAEQIIRILSLCWLNVTEESDSSSTQVSKADVEALSQELIHTSNILQALWAEDDSRRPARLDEVLEKEPRLARLFTPALA
;
A
#
# COMPACT_ATOMS: atom_id res chain seq x y z
N MET A 1 37.66 18.85 -11.74
CA MET A 1 37.87 19.91 -12.74
C MET A 1 36.74 19.75 -13.73
N LEU A 2 35.68 20.57 -13.74
CA LEU A 2 35.62 22.02 -13.53
C LEU A 2 36.61 22.77 -14.43
N ARG A 3 36.00 23.41 -15.45
CA ARG A 3 36.38 24.54 -16.31
C ARG A 3 37.87 24.92 -16.43
N ARG A 4 38.29 25.30 -17.65
CA ARG A 4 38.57 26.71 -17.99
C ARG A 4 38.91 26.99 -19.46
N LEU A 5 38.49 28.18 -19.89
CA LEU A 5 39.09 29.13 -20.86
C LEU A 5 39.04 28.91 -22.39
N ALA A 6 38.47 29.95 -23.01
CA ALA A 6 38.95 30.71 -24.18
C ALA A 6 38.80 30.21 -25.63
N ILE A 7 38.37 31.16 -26.46
CA ILE A 7 38.34 31.23 -27.95
C ILE A 7 39.57 32.09 -28.37
N PRO A 8 40.15 32.03 -29.61
CA PRO A 8 40.03 31.07 -30.72
C PRO A 8 41.36 30.35 -31.05
N GLY A 9 41.39 29.51 -32.09
CA GLY A 9 42.65 29.17 -32.77
C GLY A 9 42.76 27.74 -33.31
N SER A 10 42.89 27.61 -34.63
CA SER A 10 43.17 26.35 -35.33
C SER A 10 44.61 25.85 -35.11
N ALA A 11 44.78 24.56 -34.77
CA ALA A 11 45.89 23.70 -35.28
C ALA A 11 45.88 22.29 -34.67
N MET A 12 45.53 22.15 -33.38
CA MET A 12 45.97 20.97 -32.60
C MET A 12 44.89 19.91 -32.30
N LYS A 13 43.66 20.08 -32.79
CA LYS A 13 42.60 19.05 -32.69
C LYS A 13 42.60 18.04 -33.85
N ARG A 14 43.38 18.29 -34.91
CA ARG A 14 43.55 17.39 -36.09
C ARG A 14 44.67 16.35 -35.95
N LYS A 15 45.33 16.25 -34.80
CA LYS A 15 46.50 15.37 -34.55
C LYS A 15 46.28 14.25 -33.54
N LEU A 16 45.07 14.11 -33.00
CA LEU A 16 44.72 13.03 -32.06
C LEU A 16 43.82 11.97 -32.72
N ASP A 17 42.93 12.39 -33.63
CA ASP A 17 42.11 11.49 -34.47
C ASP A 17 42.93 10.67 -35.50
N SER A 18 44.24 10.97 -35.65
CA SER A 18 45.14 10.25 -36.55
C SER A 18 45.99 9.17 -35.84
N PHE A 19 45.67 8.80 -34.60
CA PHE A 19 46.46 7.83 -33.81
C PHE A 19 45.69 6.54 -33.44
N LEU A 20 44.42 6.42 -33.85
CA LEU A 20 43.57 5.24 -33.62
C LEU A 20 42.94 4.71 -34.92
N LYS A 21 43.69 4.76 -36.01
CA LYS A 21 43.42 4.00 -37.24
C LYS A 21 44.67 3.26 -37.71
N ASP A 22 44.41 2.05 -38.21
CA ASP A 22 45.25 1.13 -38.98
C ASP A 22 46.06 0.02 -38.27
N LYS A 23 45.93 -1.15 -38.94
CA LYS A 23 46.63 -2.46 -38.80
C LYS A 23 46.14 -3.35 -37.64
N HIS A 24 45.72 -4.59 -37.88
CA HIS A 24 46.27 -5.56 -38.83
C HIS A 24 45.25 -6.46 -39.56
N THR A 25 45.70 -7.06 -40.65
CA THR A 25 44.97 -7.91 -41.60
C THR A 25 45.23 -9.41 -41.43
N HIS A 26 44.32 -10.22 -41.99
CA HIS A 26 44.45 -11.64 -42.38
C HIS A 26 44.80 -12.70 -41.33
N SER A 27 43.93 -13.71 -41.21
CA SER A 27 44.31 -15.08 -41.55
C SER A 27 43.09 -15.92 -41.96
N SER A 28 43.24 -16.72 -43.00
CA SER A 28 42.24 -17.67 -43.49
C SER A 28 42.86 -19.05 -43.56
N TYR A 29 42.25 -20.06 -42.93
CA TYR A 29 42.65 -21.46 -43.09
C TYR A 29 41.45 -22.35 -43.45
N LYS A 30 41.65 -23.15 -44.49
CA LYS A 30 40.79 -24.24 -44.98
C LYS A 30 41.22 -25.57 -44.34
N ILE A 31 40.52 -26.66 -44.75
CA ILE A 31 40.82 -28.11 -44.64
C ILE A 31 39.97 -28.75 -43.51
N SER A 32 38.87 -29.50 -43.74
CA SER A 32 38.59 -30.70 -44.58
C SER A 32 39.37 -31.95 -44.13
N ALA A 33 38.90 -33.20 -44.12
CA ALA A 33 37.61 -33.86 -44.25
C ALA A 33 37.86 -35.38 -44.00
N LEU A 34 36.84 -36.19 -43.70
CA LEU A 34 36.81 -37.67 -43.83
C LEU A 34 35.36 -38.11 -43.49
N SER A 35 34.48 -38.60 -44.38
CA SER A 35 34.55 -39.49 -45.55
C SER A 35 34.46 -40.99 -45.22
N THR A 36 33.30 -41.59 -45.55
CA THR A 36 33.09 -42.90 -46.21
C THR A 36 31.55 -43.11 -46.30
N ALA A 37 30.89 -42.96 -47.46
CA ALA A 37 30.73 -43.92 -48.57
C ALA A 37 29.86 -45.14 -48.19
N SER A 38 28.77 -45.53 -48.89
CA SER A 38 28.22 -45.19 -50.24
C SER A 38 26.68 -45.42 -50.28
N SER A 39 25.88 -45.43 -51.36
CA SER A 39 26.11 -45.38 -52.83
C SER A 39 24.87 -44.92 -53.65
N SER A 40 25.15 -44.32 -54.82
CA SER A 40 24.43 -44.36 -56.13
C SER A 40 22.89 -44.20 -56.32
N SER A 41 22.46 -42.96 -56.61
CA SER A 41 21.90 -42.46 -57.91
C SER A 41 20.84 -43.26 -58.71
N PRO A 42 19.82 -42.61 -59.37
CA PRO A 42 20.06 -41.45 -60.25
C PRO A 42 19.01 -40.30 -60.37
N THR A 43 19.54 -39.14 -60.81
CA THR A 43 18.93 -38.03 -61.57
C THR A 43 17.60 -37.37 -61.14
N ARG A 44 17.71 -36.11 -60.68
CA ARG A 44 16.65 -35.08 -60.63
C ARG A 44 16.09 -34.74 -62.02
N PRO A 45 14.81 -34.33 -62.08
CA PRO A 45 14.38 -33.12 -62.78
C PRO A 45 14.17 -31.95 -61.80
N SER A 46 14.23 -30.73 -62.34
CA SER A 46 13.94 -29.49 -61.61
C SER A 46 12.47 -29.40 -61.22
N ILE A 47 12.18 -29.05 -59.96
CA ILE A 47 10.85 -28.61 -59.53
C ILE A 47 10.97 -27.17 -59.06
N ARG A 48 10.18 -26.28 -59.69
CA ARG A 48 10.07 -24.86 -59.35
C ARG A 48 9.63 -24.69 -57.90
N ALA A 49 10.08 -23.61 -57.25
CA ALA A 49 9.44 -23.11 -56.05
C ALA A 49 7.96 -22.82 -56.35
N SER A 50 7.06 -23.54 -55.68
CA SER A 50 5.64 -23.23 -55.66
C SER A 50 5.40 -22.06 -54.71
N SER A 51 4.89 -20.95 -55.22
CA SER A 51 4.45 -19.82 -54.39
C SER A 51 3.44 -20.29 -53.33
N PRO A 52 3.44 -19.72 -52.11
CA PRO A 52 2.38 -19.95 -51.15
C PRO A 52 1.05 -19.48 -51.76
N ALA A 53 -0.02 -20.25 -51.52
CA ALA A 53 -1.33 -19.97 -52.09
C ALA A 53 -1.95 -18.73 -51.43
N MET A 54 -2.03 -17.62 -52.18
CA MET A 54 -2.71 -16.40 -51.73
C MET A 54 -4.22 -16.60 -51.85
N ALA A 55 -4.91 -16.71 -50.71
CA ALA A 55 -6.36 -16.64 -50.63
C ALA A 55 -6.83 -15.18 -50.78
N THR A 56 -7.60 -14.89 -51.83
CA THR A 56 -8.19 -13.57 -52.07
C THR A 56 -9.45 -13.36 -51.24
N THR A 57 -9.28 -13.19 -49.93
CA THR A 57 -10.35 -12.75 -49.03
C THR A 57 -10.23 -11.24 -48.84
N THR A 58 -11.09 -10.47 -49.50
CA THR A 58 -11.04 -8.99 -49.47
C THR A 58 -11.82 -8.45 -48.28
N ILE A 59 -11.14 -7.76 -47.36
CA ILE A 59 -11.79 -7.05 -46.25
C ILE A 59 -12.44 -5.77 -46.80
N GLN A 60 -13.68 -5.48 -46.41
CA GLN A 60 -14.31 -4.18 -46.69
C GLN A 60 -14.13 -3.23 -45.51
N LEU A 61 -13.53 -2.06 -45.78
CA LEU A 61 -13.34 -1.01 -44.81
C LEU A 61 -14.60 -0.14 -44.71
N THR A 62 -14.96 0.26 -43.49
CA THR A 62 -15.99 1.29 -43.27
C THR A 62 -15.51 2.65 -43.80
N PRO A 63 -16.40 3.63 -44.04
CA PRO A 63 -16.00 4.96 -44.51
C PRO A 63 -14.97 5.66 -43.61
N ARG A 64 -15.07 5.49 -42.28
CA ARG A 64 -14.09 6.03 -41.31
C ARG A 64 -12.76 5.26 -41.34
N GLU A 65 -12.78 3.94 -41.48
CA GLU A 65 -11.54 3.15 -41.66
C GLU A 65 -10.84 3.49 -42.99
N GLN A 66 -11.59 3.72 -44.08
CA GLN A 66 -11.03 4.18 -45.36
C GLN A 66 -10.54 5.64 -45.29
N GLN A 67 -11.07 6.47 -44.40
CA GLN A 67 -10.55 7.80 -44.08
C GLN A 67 -9.22 7.69 -43.31
N LEU A 68 -9.19 6.87 -42.25
CA LEU A 68 -7.99 6.59 -41.45
C LEU A 68 -6.86 5.99 -42.28
N ARG A 69 -7.14 4.97 -43.09
CA ARG A 69 -6.15 4.33 -43.96
C ARG A 69 -5.47 5.34 -44.88
N ARG A 70 -6.23 6.25 -45.51
CA ARG A 70 -5.67 7.29 -46.37
C ARG A 70 -4.74 8.23 -45.59
N LEU A 71 -5.15 8.65 -44.40
CA LEU A 71 -4.32 9.48 -43.51
C LEU A 71 -3.00 8.77 -43.15
N LEU A 72 -3.07 7.51 -42.70
CA LEU A 72 -1.89 6.73 -42.33
C LEU A 72 -0.90 6.53 -43.50
N LEU A 73 -1.41 6.30 -44.72
CA LEU A 73 -0.57 6.16 -45.91
C LEU A 73 0.08 7.49 -46.33
N ASP A 74 -0.64 8.60 -46.22
CA ASP A 74 -0.10 9.93 -46.53
C ASP A 74 0.96 10.37 -45.49
N VAL A 75 0.78 10.01 -44.21
CA VAL A 75 1.79 10.19 -43.15
C VAL A 75 3.03 9.34 -43.42
N ALA A 76 2.87 8.05 -43.75
CA ALA A 76 3.98 7.17 -44.12
C ALA A 76 4.80 7.75 -45.30
N LYS A 77 4.10 8.24 -46.33
CA LYS A 77 4.73 8.91 -47.47
C LYS A 77 5.47 10.19 -47.08
N SER A 78 4.91 11.00 -46.17
CA SER A 78 5.58 12.20 -45.66
C SER A 78 6.86 11.88 -44.86
N ILE A 79 6.89 10.74 -44.16
CA ILE A 79 8.06 10.24 -43.41
C ILE A 79 9.14 9.73 -44.39
N ASP A 80 8.74 8.97 -45.41
CA ASP A 80 9.63 8.49 -46.47
C ASP A 80 10.24 9.65 -47.27
N GLU A 81 9.45 10.67 -47.61
CA GLU A 81 9.92 11.90 -48.29
C GLU A 81 10.87 12.75 -47.42
N ALA A 82 10.70 12.72 -46.09
CA ALA A 82 11.61 13.37 -45.14
C ALA A 82 12.91 12.59 -44.90
N GLY A 83 12.98 11.32 -45.30
CA GLY A 83 14.17 10.47 -45.15
C GLY A 83 14.54 10.15 -43.69
N THR A 84 13.58 10.18 -42.77
CA THR A 84 13.80 9.92 -41.33
C THR A 84 13.79 8.43 -40.97
N ALA A 85 13.29 7.56 -41.85
CA ALA A 85 13.27 6.11 -41.69
C ALA A 85 14.48 5.42 -42.37
N PRO A 86 14.98 4.28 -41.85
CA PRO A 86 16.09 3.53 -42.45
C PRO A 86 15.69 2.75 -43.72
N GLU A 87 14.41 2.44 -43.88
CA GLU A 87 13.80 1.81 -45.05
C GLU A 87 12.36 2.33 -45.23
N PRO A 88 11.73 2.20 -46.42
CA PRO A 88 10.38 2.71 -46.65
C PRO A 88 9.35 2.17 -45.67
N ILE A 89 8.45 3.03 -45.21
CA ILE A 89 7.44 2.70 -44.20
C ILE A 89 6.32 1.84 -44.80
N VAL A 90 6.22 0.59 -44.32
CA VAL A 90 5.15 -0.36 -44.65
C VAL A 90 4.24 -0.55 -43.45
N LEU A 91 3.03 0.01 -43.53
CA LEU A 91 2.02 -0.05 -42.48
C LEU A 91 1.07 -1.25 -42.64
N ARG A 92 0.76 -1.88 -41.51
CA ARG A 92 -0.21 -2.98 -41.40
C ARG A 92 -1.17 -2.71 -40.26
N TRP A 93 -2.43 -3.11 -40.42
CA TRP A 93 -3.29 -3.40 -39.25
C TRP A 93 -3.10 -4.86 -38.85
N ALA A 94 -2.95 -5.13 -37.56
CA ALA A 94 -2.49 -6.43 -37.08
C ALA A 94 -3.51 -7.16 -36.19
N GLY A 95 -3.41 -8.49 -36.18
CA GLY A 95 -3.97 -9.37 -35.16
C GLY A 95 -5.48 -9.24 -34.95
N GLY A 96 -5.88 -8.68 -33.80
CA GLY A 96 -7.25 -8.75 -33.30
C GLY A 96 -8.29 -8.15 -34.26
N TRP A 97 -7.98 -6.98 -34.82
CA TRP A 97 -8.85 -6.30 -35.77
C TRP A 97 -9.05 -7.10 -37.06
N VAL A 98 -7.97 -7.67 -37.63
CA VAL A 98 -8.00 -8.43 -38.89
C VAL A 98 -8.88 -9.66 -38.76
N ARG A 99 -8.69 -10.42 -37.67
CA ARG A 99 -9.49 -11.59 -37.30
C ARG A 99 -10.95 -11.23 -37.09
N ASP A 100 -11.24 -10.20 -36.29
CA ASP A 100 -12.62 -9.86 -35.95
C ASP A 100 -13.36 -9.33 -37.19
N LYS A 101 -12.70 -8.59 -38.08
CA LYS A 101 -13.25 -8.20 -39.40
C LYS A 101 -13.59 -9.39 -40.29
N LEU A 102 -12.70 -10.37 -40.39
CA LEU A 102 -12.95 -11.60 -41.16
C LEU A 102 -14.15 -12.39 -40.61
N LEU A 103 -14.40 -12.32 -39.30
CA LEU A 103 -15.52 -12.96 -38.63
C LEU A 103 -16.79 -12.07 -38.57
N ASN A 104 -16.82 -10.92 -39.25
CA ASN A 104 -17.90 -9.92 -39.19
C ASN A 104 -18.21 -9.40 -37.77
N ILE A 105 -17.22 -9.44 -36.87
CA ILE A 105 -17.26 -8.87 -35.53
C ILE A 105 -16.76 -7.42 -35.60
N GLN A 106 -17.47 -6.48 -34.96
CA GLN A 106 -17.00 -5.09 -34.88
C GLN A 106 -15.81 -4.98 -33.92
N SER A 107 -14.78 -4.25 -34.34
CA SER A 107 -13.58 -3.93 -33.56
C SER A 107 -13.31 -2.43 -33.70
N HIS A 108 -13.04 -1.76 -32.58
CA HIS A 108 -12.72 -0.33 -32.52
C HIS A 108 -11.26 -0.07 -32.16
N ASP A 109 -10.58 -1.07 -31.58
CA ASP A 109 -9.15 -1.09 -31.30
C ASP A 109 -8.39 -1.58 -32.54
N ILE A 110 -7.34 -0.88 -32.96
CA ILE A 110 -6.52 -1.20 -34.14
C ILE A 110 -5.03 -1.14 -33.82
N ASP A 111 -4.37 -2.30 -33.81
CA ASP A 111 -2.91 -2.41 -33.76
C ASP A 111 -2.30 -1.96 -35.11
N VAL A 112 -1.59 -0.83 -35.15
CA VAL A 112 -0.87 -0.35 -36.33
C VAL A 112 0.59 -0.79 -36.25
N ALA A 113 0.94 -1.83 -37.02
CA ALA A 113 2.28 -2.40 -37.06
C ALA A 113 3.17 -1.74 -38.13
N ILE A 114 4.37 -1.34 -37.71
CA ILE A 114 5.34 -0.55 -38.48
C ILE A 114 6.66 -1.33 -38.60
N ASN A 115 7.27 -1.37 -39.78
CA ASN A 115 8.57 -2.03 -40.01
C ASN A 115 9.78 -1.24 -39.53
N ALA A 116 9.89 0.04 -39.93
CA ALA A 116 11.18 0.75 -39.93
C ALA A 116 11.45 1.64 -38.71
N MET A 117 10.45 1.86 -37.83
CA MET A 117 10.57 2.75 -36.67
C MET A 117 9.67 2.32 -35.50
N THR A 118 9.89 2.89 -34.31
CA THR A 118 9.05 2.68 -33.13
C THR A 118 7.73 3.47 -33.21
N GLY A 119 6.73 3.08 -32.43
CA GLY A 119 5.38 3.65 -32.50
C GLY A 119 5.30 5.13 -32.11
N VAL A 120 6.12 5.58 -31.14
CA VAL A 120 6.09 6.96 -30.63
C VAL A 120 6.56 7.99 -31.68
N PRO A 121 7.72 7.84 -32.37
CA PRO A 121 8.09 8.72 -33.48
C PRO A 121 7.05 8.80 -34.59
N PHE A 122 6.44 7.66 -34.97
CA PHE A 122 5.39 7.66 -35.99
C PHE A 122 4.15 8.42 -35.53
N ALA A 123 3.68 8.17 -34.30
CA ALA A 123 2.51 8.86 -33.75
C ALA A 123 2.73 10.37 -33.59
N GLN A 124 3.94 10.82 -33.23
CA GLN A 124 4.28 12.23 -33.19
C GLN A 124 4.24 12.85 -34.60
N HIS A 125 4.94 12.25 -35.58
CA HIS A 125 4.90 12.72 -36.97
C HIS A 125 3.48 12.75 -37.56
N MET A 126 2.64 11.79 -37.19
CA MET A 126 1.23 11.76 -37.56
C MET A 126 0.44 12.93 -36.95
N CYS A 127 0.63 13.25 -35.67
CA CYS A 127 0.02 14.43 -35.04
C CYS A 127 0.49 15.72 -35.74
N ASP A 128 1.80 15.89 -35.93
CA ASP A 128 2.41 17.04 -36.60
C ASP A 128 1.89 17.21 -38.05
N TYR A 129 1.62 16.09 -38.75
CA TYR A 129 1.01 16.10 -40.08
C TYR A 129 -0.46 16.56 -40.02
N CYS A 130 -1.21 16.11 -39.02
CA CYS A 130 -2.63 16.47 -38.86
C CYS A 130 -2.88 17.92 -38.47
N GLU A 131 -1.89 18.62 -37.90
CA GLU A 131 -1.97 20.07 -37.62
C GLU A 131 -1.86 20.92 -38.91
N GLN A 132 -1.40 20.35 -40.03
CA GLN A 132 -1.20 21.10 -41.27
C GLN A 132 -2.55 21.45 -41.93
N PRO A 133 -2.78 22.72 -42.34
CA PRO A 133 -4.04 23.14 -42.95
C PRO A 133 -4.45 22.31 -44.18
N ASP A 134 -3.46 21.93 -45.00
CA ASP A 134 -3.67 21.09 -46.19
C ASP A 134 -4.10 19.67 -45.83
N ALA A 135 -3.57 19.09 -44.75
CA ALA A 135 -3.95 17.77 -44.25
C ALA A 135 -5.37 17.77 -43.66
N ILE A 136 -5.69 18.80 -42.86
CA ILE A 136 -7.05 19.01 -42.29
C ILE A 136 -8.09 19.05 -43.42
N ALA A 137 -7.83 19.85 -44.47
CA ALA A 137 -8.72 19.97 -45.62
C ALA A 137 -8.80 18.67 -46.45
N LYS A 138 -7.67 18.01 -46.70
CA LYS A 138 -7.59 16.77 -47.51
C LYS A 138 -8.26 15.57 -46.85
N HIS A 139 -8.10 15.42 -45.54
CA HIS A 139 -8.64 14.27 -44.80
C HIS A 139 -9.98 14.57 -44.11
N GLY A 140 -10.44 15.82 -44.08
CA GLY A 140 -11.70 16.22 -43.45
C GLY A 140 -11.67 16.01 -41.94
N ILE A 141 -10.63 16.53 -41.29
CA ILE A 141 -10.38 16.36 -39.86
C ILE A 141 -11.21 17.39 -39.08
N GLY A 142 -12.16 16.93 -38.25
CA GLY A 142 -12.89 17.77 -37.30
C GLY A 142 -12.07 18.12 -36.06
N PRO A 143 -12.46 19.16 -35.28
CA PRO A 143 -11.73 19.58 -34.08
C PRO A 143 -11.67 18.50 -32.98
N ASP A 144 -12.65 17.59 -32.94
CA ASP A 144 -12.73 16.48 -31.97
C ASP A 144 -12.33 15.11 -32.59
N ASP A 145 -11.91 15.08 -33.87
CA ASP A 145 -11.57 13.81 -34.56
C ASP A 145 -10.19 13.26 -34.14
N ILE A 146 -9.36 14.01 -33.41
CA ILE A 146 -8.04 13.59 -32.92
C ILE A 146 -7.96 13.78 -31.41
N GLY A 147 -7.79 12.67 -30.69
CA GLY A 147 -7.60 12.65 -29.24
C GLY A 147 -6.13 12.91 -28.83
N SER A 148 -5.92 13.13 -27.54
CA SER A 148 -4.58 13.35 -26.98
C SER A 148 -3.66 12.15 -27.18
N LEU A 149 -2.40 12.42 -27.55
CA LEU A 149 -1.34 11.41 -27.65
C LEU A 149 -0.99 10.87 -26.24
N HIS A 150 -1.32 9.61 -25.97
CA HIS A 150 -0.96 8.94 -24.72
C HIS A 150 0.28 8.08 -24.93
N ASN A 151 1.45 8.64 -24.56
CA ASN A 151 2.72 7.93 -24.59
C ASN A 151 2.85 6.99 -23.39
N VAL A 152 2.88 5.67 -23.64
CA VAL A 152 3.22 4.69 -22.60
C VAL A 152 4.74 4.64 -22.46
N ALA A 153 5.26 5.37 -21.47
CA ALA A 153 6.69 5.39 -21.17
C ALA A 153 7.21 3.99 -20.77
N ARG A 154 8.48 3.69 -21.09
CA ARG A 154 9.15 2.43 -20.74
C ARG A 154 8.96 2.10 -19.25
N ASN A 155 8.18 1.07 -18.96
CA ASN A 155 7.90 0.66 -17.58
C ASN A 155 8.87 -0.47 -17.15
N PRO A 156 9.84 -0.23 -16.25
CA PRO A 156 10.92 -1.18 -15.94
C PRO A 156 10.46 -2.54 -15.41
N GLU A 157 9.27 -2.61 -14.79
CA GLU A 157 8.73 -3.81 -14.16
C GLU A 157 7.74 -4.59 -15.04
N LYS A 158 7.09 -3.92 -16.02
CA LYS A 158 6.05 -4.56 -16.86
C LYS A 158 6.49 -4.88 -18.28
N SER A 159 7.43 -4.12 -18.86
CA SER A 159 8.15 -4.46 -20.10
C SER A 159 9.27 -3.46 -20.35
N LYS A 160 10.53 -3.89 -20.24
CA LYS A 160 11.71 -3.01 -20.37
C LYS A 160 11.95 -2.41 -21.77
N HIS A 161 11.13 -2.76 -22.76
CA HIS A 161 11.40 -2.52 -24.19
C HIS A 161 10.20 -2.09 -25.06
N LEU A 162 8.98 -1.95 -24.52
CA LEU A 162 7.86 -1.39 -25.30
C LEU A 162 7.76 0.13 -25.12
N GLU A 163 7.98 0.85 -26.23
CA GLU A 163 7.48 2.21 -26.43
C GLU A 163 6.30 2.12 -27.39
N THR A 164 5.08 2.22 -26.85
CA THR A 164 3.83 2.21 -27.62
C THR A 164 3.11 3.53 -27.44
N ALA A 165 2.62 4.09 -28.55
CA ALA A 165 1.78 5.27 -28.54
C ALA A 165 0.33 4.85 -28.78
N MET A 166 -0.58 5.36 -27.94
CA MET A 166 -2.01 5.16 -28.08
C MET A 166 -2.65 6.50 -28.48
N VAL A 167 -3.41 6.53 -29.58
CA VAL A 167 -4.08 7.74 -30.08
C VAL A 167 -5.49 7.39 -30.55
N LYS A 168 -6.49 8.20 -30.20
CA LYS A 168 -7.85 8.07 -30.74
C LYS A 168 -7.99 8.94 -32.00
N ILE A 169 -8.37 8.36 -33.13
CA ILE A 169 -8.54 9.08 -34.41
C ILE A 169 -9.83 8.66 -35.10
N PHE A 170 -10.64 9.64 -35.54
CA PHE A 170 -11.96 9.43 -36.12
C PHE A 170 -12.90 8.56 -35.26
N GLY A 171 -12.69 8.57 -33.93
CA GLY A 171 -13.39 7.74 -32.95
C GLY A 171 -12.84 6.31 -32.77
N LEU A 172 -11.83 5.91 -33.53
CA LEU A 172 -11.15 4.61 -33.45
C LEU A 172 -9.93 4.71 -32.52
N ASP A 173 -9.64 3.69 -31.73
CA ASP A 173 -8.51 3.66 -30.79
C ASP A 173 -7.32 2.92 -31.44
N LEU A 174 -6.18 3.59 -31.57
CA LEU A 174 -5.03 3.11 -32.35
C LEU A 174 -3.79 2.90 -31.49
N ASP A 175 -3.22 1.69 -31.56
CA ASP A 175 -2.00 1.31 -30.87
C ASP A 175 -0.84 1.18 -31.88
N PHE A 176 0.09 2.13 -31.87
CA PHE A 176 1.25 2.10 -32.76
C PHE A 176 2.35 1.21 -32.19
N VAL A 177 2.68 0.14 -32.92
CA VAL A 177 3.65 -0.90 -32.52
C VAL A 177 4.68 -1.15 -33.62
N ASN A 178 5.95 -1.39 -33.25
CA ASN A 178 6.94 -1.86 -34.21
C ASN A 178 6.88 -3.38 -34.37
N LEU A 179 7.13 -3.85 -35.59
CA LEU A 179 7.41 -5.26 -35.86
C LEU A 179 8.71 -5.65 -35.13
N ARG A 180 8.68 -6.78 -34.42
CA ARG A 180 9.81 -7.19 -33.60
C ARG A 180 10.03 -8.69 -33.59
N LYS A 181 11.29 -9.04 -33.40
CA LYS A 181 11.77 -10.38 -33.09
C LYS A 181 12.02 -10.47 -31.59
N GLU A 182 11.56 -11.57 -30.97
CA GLU A 182 11.73 -11.83 -29.53
C GLU A 182 12.61 -13.07 -29.35
N THR A 183 13.72 -12.92 -28.62
CA THR A 183 14.61 -14.04 -28.25
C THR A 183 14.56 -14.25 -26.75
N TYR A 184 14.12 -15.44 -26.32
CA TYR A 184 14.01 -15.83 -24.92
C TYR A 184 15.30 -16.54 -24.44
N THR A 185 15.64 -16.39 -23.16
CA THR A 185 16.71 -17.17 -22.50
C THR A 185 16.11 -18.00 -21.37
N GLU A 186 16.70 -19.16 -21.05
CA GLU A 186 16.14 -20.11 -20.08
C GLU A 186 15.85 -19.47 -18.70
N ASP A 187 16.69 -18.52 -18.30
CA ASP A 187 16.64 -17.80 -17.02
C ASP A 187 15.78 -16.52 -17.03
N SER A 188 15.28 -16.03 -18.18
CA SER A 188 14.56 -14.75 -18.27
C SER A 188 13.24 -14.84 -19.04
N ARG A 189 12.14 -14.49 -18.35
CA ARG A 189 10.81 -14.30 -18.96
C ARG A 189 10.74 -13.11 -19.92
N ASN A 190 11.62 -12.13 -19.77
CA ASN A 190 11.65 -10.95 -20.64
C ASN A 190 12.56 -11.26 -21.85
N PRO A 191 12.02 -11.32 -23.08
CA PRO A 191 12.84 -11.56 -24.26
C PRO A 191 13.69 -10.33 -24.58
N GLN A 192 14.84 -10.57 -25.22
CA GLN A 192 15.56 -9.53 -25.95
C GLN A 192 14.77 -9.21 -27.23
N MET A 193 14.60 -7.92 -27.53
CA MET A 193 13.78 -7.44 -28.63
C MET A 193 14.64 -6.75 -29.68
N GLU A 194 14.50 -7.18 -30.93
CA GLU A 194 15.13 -6.58 -32.12
C GLU A 194 14.04 -6.18 -33.13
N PHE A 195 14.35 -5.27 -34.06
CA PHE A 195 13.48 -5.03 -35.22
C PHE A 195 13.36 -6.33 -36.03
N GLY A 196 12.13 -6.70 -36.38
CA GLY A 196 11.83 -7.98 -37.04
C GLY A 196 10.94 -7.80 -38.25
N THR A 197 10.93 -8.81 -39.12
CA THR A 197 10.00 -8.89 -40.25
C THR A 197 8.56 -9.20 -39.79
N ALA A 198 7.57 -8.98 -40.66
CA ALA A 198 6.18 -9.35 -40.38
C ALA A 198 6.01 -10.87 -40.14
N GLU A 199 6.81 -11.70 -40.81
CA GLU A 199 6.85 -13.16 -40.60
C GLU A 199 7.42 -13.55 -39.22
N GLU A 200 8.46 -12.86 -38.76
CA GLU A 200 9.02 -13.07 -37.41
C GLU A 200 8.06 -12.57 -36.31
N ASP A 201 7.39 -11.44 -36.53
CA ASP A 201 6.36 -10.92 -35.63
C ASP A 201 5.11 -11.83 -35.60
N ALA A 202 4.72 -12.42 -36.74
CA ALA A 202 3.67 -13.42 -36.82
C ALA A 202 3.98 -14.65 -35.97
N ARG A 203 5.18 -15.23 -36.14
CA ARG A 203 5.59 -16.47 -35.47
C ARG A 203 5.67 -16.36 -33.96
N ARG A 204 6.04 -15.20 -33.41
CA ARG A 204 6.09 -14.99 -31.97
C ARG A 204 4.72 -14.77 -31.31
N ARG A 205 3.61 -14.67 -32.05
CA ARG A 205 2.26 -14.41 -31.48
C ARG A 205 1.65 -15.66 -30.82
N ASP A 206 0.55 -15.45 -30.11
CA ASP A 206 -0.09 -16.47 -29.29
C ASP A 206 -0.87 -17.52 -30.09
N ALA A 207 -1.64 -17.09 -31.10
CA ALA A 207 -2.41 -17.96 -31.98
C ALA A 207 -2.25 -17.56 -33.45
N THR A 208 -2.33 -18.54 -34.37
CA THR A 208 -2.30 -18.33 -35.83
C THR A 208 -3.38 -17.34 -36.30
N VAL A 209 -4.60 -17.49 -35.79
CA VAL A 209 -5.73 -16.58 -36.05
C VAL A 209 -5.50 -15.14 -35.55
N ASN A 210 -4.48 -14.89 -34.71
CA ASN A 210 -4.07 -13.56 -34.23
C ASN A 210 -2.76 -13.07 -34.87
N ALA A 211 -2.17 -13.87 -35.77
CA ALA A 211 -0.92 -13.60 -36.46
C ALA A 211 -1.12 -13.10 -37.90
N LEU A 212 -2.35 -12.71 -38.23
CA LEU A 212 -2.75 -12.11 -39.50
C LEU A 212 -2.43 -10.61 -39.53
N PHE A 213 -2.07 -10.12 -40.70
CA PHE A 213 -1.91 -8.69 -40.98
C PHE A 213 -2.76 -8.27 -42.18
N TYR A 214 -3.23 -7.02 -42.18
CA TYR A 214 -3.83 -6.36 -43.33
C TYR A 214 -2.90 -5.24 -43.79
N ASN A 215 -2.28 -5.40 -44.97
CA ASN A 215 -1.34 -4.45 -45.52
C ASN A 215 -2.08 -3.24 -46.12
N LEU A 216 -1.81 -2.05 -45.59
CA LEU A 216 -2.53 -0.84 -45.98
C LEU A 216 -2.18 -0.37 -47.40
N HIS A 217 -1.03 -0.78 -47.94
CA HIS A 217 -0.54 -0.28 -49.23
C HIS A 217 -1.17 -0.98 -50.43
N ASP A 218 -1.45 -2.29 -50.33
CA ASP A 218 -1.97 -3.10 -51.44
C ASP A 218 -3.32 -3.81 -51.17
N ASP A 219 -3.96 -3.54 -50.03
CA ASP A 219 -5.26 -4.09 -49.61
C ASP A 219 -5.29 -5.62 -49.48
N ARG A 220 -4.19 -6.21 -49.05
CA ARG A 220 -4.06 -7.67 -48.90
C ARG A 220 -3.95 -8.11 -47.44
N ILE A 221 -4.47 -9.30 -47.19
CA ILE A 221 -4.21 -10.05 -45.97
C ILE A 221 -2.89 -10.80 -46.15
N GLU A 222 -1.97 -10.62 -45.23
CA GLU A 222 -0.75 -11.41 -45.11
C GLU A 222 -0.93 -12.45 -44.00
N ASP A 223 -0.84 -13.73 -44.36
CA ASP A 223 -0.87 -14.85 -43.42
C ASP A 223 0.42 -15.67 -43.55
N PHE A 224 1.27 -15.58 -42.53
CA PHE A 224 2.55 -16.28 -42.46
C PHE A 224 2.48 -17.60 -41.67
N THR A 225 1.30 -17.98 -41.17
CA THR A 225 1.15 -19.01 -40.13
C THR A 225 0.03 -20.03 -40.40
N GLY A 226 -0.83 -19.79 -41.39
CA GLY A 226 -2.01 -20.61 -41.68
C GLY A 226 -3.26 -20.19 -40.91
N GLY A 227 -3.26 -19.00 -40.29
CA GLY A 227 -4.36 -18.47 -39.50
C GLY A 227 -5.69 -18.34 -40.25
N LEU A 228 -5.68 -18.16 -41.57
CA LEU A 228 -6.90 -18.19 -42.39
C LEU A 228 -7.50 -19.61 -42.44
N SER A 229 -6.68 -20.63 -42.69
CA SER A 229 -7.12 -22.03 -42.73
C SER A 229 -7.59 -22.54 -41.38
N ASP A 230 -6.93 -22.12 -40.30
CA ASP A 230 -7.34 -22.44 -38.93
C ASP A 230 -8.66 -21.74 -38.57
N MET A 231 -8.87 -20.50 -39.04
CA MET A 231 -10.12 -19.76 -38.82
C MET A 231 -11.31 -20.38 -39.56
N ASP A 232 -11.14 -20.76 -40.83
CA ASP A 232 -12.14 -21.50 -41.60
C ASP A 232 -12.49 -22.85 -40.94
N SER A 233 -11.48 -23.50 -40.35
CA SER A 233 -11.63 -24.77 -39.61
C SER A 233 -12.18 -24.61 -38.19
N LYS A 234 -12.34 -23.37 -37.70
CA LYS A 234 -12.68 -23.04 -36.29
C LYS A 234 -11.74 -23.69 -35.27
N VAL A 235 -10.44 -23.60 -35.52
CA VAL A 235 -9.36 -24.13 -34.68
C VAL A 235 -8.50 -23.00 -34.13
N ILE A 236 -8.10 -23.14 -32.86
CA ILE A 236 -7.10 -22.31 -32.18
C ILE A 236 -5.80 -23.12 -32.09
N LYS A 237 -4.74 -22.58 -32.68
CA LYS A 237 -3.42 -23.22 -32.83
C LYS A 237 -2.29 -22.22 -32.60
N THR A 238 -1.15 -22.66 -32.09
CA THR A 238 0.06 -21.81 -31.94
C THR A 238 0.82 -21.68 -33.27
N PRO A 239 1.41 -20.51 -33.61
CA PRO A 239 2.21 -20.35 -34.83
C PRO A 239 3.52 -21.16 -34.87
N LEU A 240 4.04 -21.50 -33.70
CA LEU A 240 5.24 -22.32 -33.50
C LEU A 240 4.87 -23.59 -32.70
N GLU A 241 5.87 -24.44 -32.48
CA GLU A 241 5.74 -25.64 -31.66
C GLU A 241 5.12 -25.29 -30.29
N PRO A 242 4.01 -25.96 -29.88
CA PRO A 242 3.25 -25.51 -28.71
C PRO A 242 4.03 -25.57 -27.39
N PHE A 243 4.87 -26.58 -27.16
CA PHE A 243 5.63 -26.71 -25.91
C PHE A 243 6.60 -25.54 -25.72
N GLN A 244 7.41 -25.22 -26.73
CA GLN A 244 8.28 -24.04 -26.72
C GLN A 244 7.47 -22.76 -26.52
N THR A 245 6.36 -22.60 -27.26
CA THR A 245 5.47 -21.43 -27.17
C THR A 245 4.96 -21.20 -25.74
N PHE A 246 4.64 -22.27 -25.01
CA PHE A 246 4.19 -22.18 -23.61
C PHE A 246 5.31 -22.07 -22.59
N MET A 247 6.53 -22.53 -22.90
CA MET A 247 7.68 -22.31 -22.04
C MET A 247 8.19 -20.85 -22.11
N ASP A 248 8.03 -20.20 -23.27
CA ASP A 248 8.40 -18.80 -23.53
C ASP A 248 7.48 -17.77 -22.83
N ASP A 249 6.15 -17.87 -23.00
CA ASP A 249 5.18 -17.17 -22.13
C ASP A 249 4.00 -18.09 -21.77
N PRO A 250 4.04 -18.74 -20.58
CA PRO A 250 2.96 -19.62 -20.12
C PRO A 250 1.57 -18.98 -20.06
N LEU A 251 1.45 -17.64 -20.02
CA LEU A 251 0.13 -16.99 -20.07
C LEU A 251 -0.61 -17.26 -21.40
N ARG A 252 0.11 -17.61 -22.47
CA ARG A 252 -0.50 -18.00 -23.76
C ARG A 252 -1.51 -19.12 -23.59
N VAL A 253 -1.33 -20.02 -22.63
CA VAL A 253 -2.31 -21.08 -22.29
C VAL A 253 -3.67 -20.48 -21.95
N LEU A 254 -3.74 -19.53 -21.01
CA LEU A 254 -4.99 -18.87 -20.62
C LEU A 254 -5.56 -18.00 -21.75
N ARG A 255 -4.70 -17.41 -22.58
CA ARG A 255 -5.11 -16.62 -23.75
C ARG A 255 -5.78 -17.50 -24.81
N LEU A 256 -5.21 -18.67 -25.11
CA LEU A 256 -5.81 -19.64 -26.04
C LEU A 256 -7.17 -20.15 -25.54
N VAL A 257 -7.29 -20.45 -24.24
CA VAL A 257 -8.60 -20.77 -23.63
C VAL A 257 -9.61 -19.63 -23.85
N ARG A 258 -9.22 -18.38 -23.58
CA ARG A 258 -10.07 -17.21 -23.81
C ARG A 258 -10.42 -17.02 -25.28
N PHE A 259 -9.51 -17.27 -26.22
CA PHE A 259 -9.82 -17.14 -27.65
C PHE A 259 -10.75 -18.27 -28.12
N ALA A 260 -10.51 -19.51 -27.69
CA ALA A 260 -11.36 -20.66 -27.99
C ALA A 260 -12.79 -20.45 -27.49
N SER A 261 -12.97 -20.03 -26.23
CA SER A 261 -14.30 -19.74 -25.69
C SER A 261 -14.95 -18.50 -26.33
N ARG A 262 -14.23 -17.37 -26.48
CA ARG A 262 -14.81 -16.15 -27.09
C ARG A 262 -15.25 -16.36 -28.54
N LEU A 263 -14.54 -17.20 -29.30
CA LEU A 263 -14.81 -17.47 -30.72
C LEU A 263 -15.67 -18.71 -30.96
N GLN A 264 -15.97 -19.50 -29.92
CA GLN A 264 -16.54 -20.85 -30.02
C GLN A 264 -15.72 -21.78 -30.94
N PHE A 265 -14.39 -21.67 -30.87
CA PHE A 265 -13.46 -22.49 -31.63
C PHE A 265 -12.94 -23.64 -30.78
N THR A 266 -12.51 -24.73 -31.43
CA THR A 266 -11.82 -25.84 -30.77
C THR A 266 -10.33 -25.54 -30.63
N ILE A 267 -9.64 -26.18 -29.69
CA ILE A 267 -8.18 -26.10 -29.57
C ILE A 267 -7.56 -27.29 -30.32
N ASP A 268 -6.56 -27.02 -31.17
CA ASP A 268 -5.81 -28.03 -31.92
C ASP A 268 -5.30 -29.16 -30.99
N PRO A 269 -5.40 -30.46 -31.38
CA PRO A 269 -5.09 -31.58 -30.47
C PRO A 269 -3.68 -31.59 -29.89
N ASP A 270 -2.65 -31.25 -30.69
CA ASP A 270 -1.27 -31.18 -30.21
C ASP A 270 -1.09 -29.96 -29.29
N THR A 271 -1.68 -28.83 -29.64
CA THR A 271 -1.72 -27.63 -28.79
C THR A 271 -2.36 -27.93 -27.43
N ARG A 272 -3.54 -28.56 -27.42
CA ARG A 272 -4.28 -29.00 -26.22
C ARG A 272 -3.45 -29.95 -25.34
N LYS A 273 -2.76 -30.93 -25.96
CA LYS A 273 -1.89 -31.88 -25.26
C LYS A 273 -0.74 -31.19 -24.51
N PHE A 274 -0.13 -30.15 -25.08
CA PHE A 274 0.96 -29.42 -24.42
C PHE A 274 0.47 -28.39 -23.40
N MET A 275 -0.74 -27.83 -23.55
CA MET A 275 -1.35 -26.98 -22.52
C MET A 275 -1.54 -27.73 -21.18
N ALA A 276 -1.91 -29.01 -21.25
CA ALA A 276 -2.06 -29.89 -20.08
C ALA A 276 -0.73 -30.54 -19.61
N ASN A 277 0.43 -30.13 -20.14
CA ASN A 277 1.72 -30.71 -19.73
C ASN A 277 2.11 -30.23 -18.32
N PRO A 278 2.50 -31.11 -17.38
CA PRO A 278 2.86 -30.71 -16.01
C PRO A 278 3.90 -29.59 -15.91
N LYS A 279 4.90 -29.56 -16.82
CA LYS A 279 5.92 -28.49 -16.84
C LYS A 279 5.34 -27.14 -17.26
N VAL A 280 4.35 -27.14 -18.17
CA VAL A 280 3.65 -25.94 -18.63
C VAL A 280 2.71 -25.44 -17.54
N LEU A 281 1.98 -26.33 -16.85
CA LEU A 281 1.14 -25.99 -15.70
C LEU A 281 1.97 -25.40 -14.55
N GLU A 282 3.13 -26.00 -14.25
CA GLU A 282 4.08 -25.48 -13.25
C GLU A 282 4.67 -24.12 -13.65
N ALA A 283 5.08 -23.96 -14.91
CA ALA A 283 5.56 -22.67 -15.43
C ALA A 283 4.46 -21.59 -15.39
N LEU A 284 3.20 -21.95 -15.68
CA LEU A 284 2.05 -21.06 -15.54
C LEU A 284 1.81 -20.69 -14.07
N ARG A 285 1.96 -21.63 -13.12
CA ARG A 285 1.82 -21.37 -11.69
C ARG A 285 2.92 -20.46 -11.14
N LEU A 286 4.18 -20.66 -11.53
CA LEU A 286 5.36 -20.03 -10.93
C LEU A 286 5.90 -18.81 -11.69
N LYS A 287 5.98 -18.84 -13.03
CA LYS A 287 6.61 -17.76 -13.82
C LYS A 287 5.68 -16.57 -14.12
N ILE A 288 4.36 -16.76 -13.99
CA ILE A 288 3.35 -15.77 -14.34
C ILE A 288 2.86 -15.03 -13.08
N SER A 289 2.80 -13.70 -13.14
CA SER A 289 2.25 -12.90 -12.04
C SER A 289 0.74 -13.08 -11.93
N ARG A 290 0.22 -13.06 -10.71
CA ARG A 290 -1.17 -13.42 -10.40
C ARG A 290 -2.17 -12.39 -10.94
N GLU A 291 -1.73 -11.15 -11.14
CA GLU A 291 -2.48 -10.07 -11.77
C GLU A 291 -2.71 -10.37 -13.26
N ARG A 292 -1.70 -10.91 -13.98
CA ARG A 292 -1.86 -11.30 -15.39
C ARG A 292 -2.79 -12.51 -15.55
N VAL A 293 -2.82 -13.43 -14.58
CA VAL A 293 -3.81 -14.52 -14.52
C VAL A 293 -5.22 -13.95 -14.28
N GLY A 294 -5.36 -13.06 -13.29
CA GLY A 294 -6.62 -12.37 -12.99
C GLY A 294 -7.23 -11.64 -14.19
N VAL A 295 -6.42 -10.90 -14.95
CA VAL A 295 -6.90 -10.17 -16.15
C VAL A 295 -7.40 -11.10 -17.26
N GLU A 296 -6.75 -12.23 -17.52
CA GLU A 296 -7.25 -13.19 -18.52
C GLU A 296 -8.51 -13.93 -18.01
N LEU A 297 -8.58 -14.26 -16.70
CA LEU A 297 -9.77 -14.85 -16.06
C LEU A 297 -10.97 -13.89 -16.05
N GLU A 298 -10.77 -12.62 -15.71
CA GLU A 298 -11.81 -11.59 -15.76
C GLU A 298 -12.40 -11.47 -17.18
N LYS A 299 -11.54 -11.43 -18.20
CA LYS A 299 -11.97 -11.38 -19.62
C LYS A 299 -12.67 -12.66 -20.08
N MET A 300 -12.37 -13.82 -19.49
CA MET A 300 -13.11 -15.07 -19.73
C MET A 300 -14.50 -15.04 -19.09
N LEU A 301 -14.60 -14.65 -17.82
CA LEU A 301 -15.85 -14.68 -17.05
C LEU A 301 -16.80 -13.49 -17.34
N LYS A 302 -16.30 -12.39 -17.91
CA LYS A 302 -17.10 -11.32 -18.52
C LYS A 302 -17.43 -11.56 -20.00
N GLY A 303 -16.84 -12.58 -20.61
CA GLY A 303 -17.07 -12.91 -22.02
C GLY A 303 -18.45 -13.52 -22.28
N ALA A 304 -18.78 -13.72 -23.56
CA ALA A 304 -20.07 -14.32 -23.95
C ALA A 304 -20.21 -15.82 -23.56
N HIS A 305 -19.09 -16.53 -23.38
CA HIS A 305 -19.06 -17.98 -23.13
C HIS A 305 -18.22 -18.36 -21.89
N PRO A 306 -18.66 -17.93 -20.69
CA PRO A 306 -17.96 -18.22 -19.44
C PRO A 306 -18.00 -19.71 -19.07
N TYR A 307 -19.11 -20.42 -19.34
CA TYR A 307 -19.21 -21.87 -19.19
C TYR A 307 -18.08 -22.60 -19.94
N GLN A 308 -17.94 -22.33 -21.24
CA GLN A 308 -16.92 -22.96 -22.08
C GLN A 308 -15.49 -22.61 -21.63
N SER A 309 -15.31 -21.42 -21.04
CA SER A 309 -14.03 -21.02 -20.45
C SER A 309 -13.67 -21.88 -19.22
N LEU A 310 -14.63 -22.14 -18.33
CA LEU A 310 -14.44 -23.02 -17.17
C LEU A 310 -14.30 -24.49 -17.59
N GLU A 311 -15.08 -24.94 -18.57
CA GLU A 311 -14.97 -26.28 -19.17
C GLU A 311 -13.57 -26.54 -19.76
N PHE A 312 -12.99 -25.58 -20.48
CA PHE A 312 -11.61 -25.69 -20.94
C PHE A 312 -10.58 -25.67 -19.80
N ILE A 313 -10.80 -24.90 -18.72
CA ILE A 313 -9.91 -24.89 -17.54
C ILE A 313 -9.92 -26.25 -16.84
N ASP A 314 -11.11 -26.86 -16.72
CA ASP A 314 -11.35 -28.19 -16.16
C ASP A 314 -10.67 -29.29 -17.02
N GLU A 315 -10.97 -29.35 -18.32
CA GLU A 315 -10.41 -30.36 -19.24
C GLU A 315 -8.88 -30.29 -19.39
N LEU A 316 -8.30 -29.10 -19.25
CA LEU A 316 -6.85 -28.89 -19.30
C LEU A 316 -6.16 -29.02 -17.94
N GLN A 317 -6.91 -29.32 -16.88
CA GLN A 317 -6.41 -29.45 -15.50
C GLN A 317 -5.68 -28.17 -15.02
N LEU A 318 -6.18 -27.02 -15.45
CA LEU A 318 -5.63 -25.69 -15.14
C LEU A 318 -6.08 -25.17 -13.77
N PHE A 319 -7.06 -25.82 -13.12
CA PHE A 319 -7.61 -25.39 -11.83
C PHE A 319 -6.50 -25.15 -10.77
N PRO A 320 -5.55 -26.07 -10.52
CA PRO A 320 -4.49 -25.86 -9.52
C PRO A 320 -3.42 -24.82 -9.91
N ALA A 321 -3.40 -24.36 -11.17
CA ALA A 321 -2.49 -23.31 -11.64
C ALA A 321 -3.11 -21.89 -11.59
N ILE A 322 -4.45 -21.81 -11.55
CA ILE A 322 -5.23 -20.56 -11.49
C ILE A 322 -5.73 -20.31 -10.06
N PHE A 323 -6.42 -21.29 -9.46
CA PHE A 323 -7.08 -21.17 -8.17
C PHE A 323 -6.20 -21.73 -7.05
N THR A 324 -4.98 -21.21 -6.93
CA THR A 324 -4.06 -21.50 -5.81
C THR A 324 -3.35 -20.22 -5.40
N ASP A 325 -3.05 -20.06 -4.12
CA ASP A 325 -2.09 -19.06 -3.66
C ASP A 325 -0.66 -19.65 -3.81
N PRO A 326 0.20 -19.12 -4.72
CA PRO A 326 1.53 -19.66 -4.94
C PRO A 326 2.56 -19.21 -3.88
N THR A 327 2.17 -18.35 -2.93
CA THR A 327 3.06 -17.88 -1.85
C THR A 327 3.14 -18.86 -0.68
N ARG A 328 2.33 -19.92 -0.70
CA ARG A 328 2.22 -20.92 0.36
C ARG A 328 2.35 -22.34 -0.18
N GLU A 329 3.27 -23.10 0.39
CA GLU A 329 3.51 -24.50 0.04
C GLU A 329 2.63 -25.47 0.85
N ASP A 330 1.99 -25.01 1.93
CA ASP A 330 1.28 -25.81 2.94
C ASP A 330 -0.25 -25.89 2.74
N LEU A 331 -0.74 -25.56 1.54
CA LEU A 331 -2.17 -25.45 1.28
C LEU A 331 -2.85 -26.81 1.05
N PRO A 332 -4.04 -27.05 1.64
CA PRO A 332 -4.87 -28.20 1.26
C PRO A 332 -5.31 -28.06 -0.21
N VAL A 333 -5.29 -29.16 -0.93
CA VAL A 333 -5.79 -29.21 -2.32
C VAL A 333 -7.30 -29.49 -2.28
N PRO A 334 -8.16 -28.68 -2.92
CA PRO A 334 -9.59 -28.94 -3.01
C PRO A 334 -9.88 -30.14 -3.91
N ASP A 335 -11.01 -30.81 -3.66
CA ASP A 335 -11.60 -31.80 -4.57
C ASP A 335 -12.34 -31.07 -5.70
N ASP A 336 -11.73 -30.98 -6.88
CA ASP A 336 -12.30 -30.38 -8.09
C ASP A 336 -13.01 -31.40 -9.00
N SER A 337 -13.06 -32.69 -8.63
CA SER A 337 -13.67 -33.76 -9.46
C SER A 337 -15.12 -33.51 -9.86
N ARG A 338 -15.89 -32.80 -9.01
CA ARG A 338 -17.30 -32.45 -9.24
C ARG A 338 -17.51 -30.99 -9.63
N TRP A 339 -16.43 -30.24 -9.90
CA TRP A 339 -16.51 -28.81 -10.24
C TRP A 339 -17.40 -28.54 -11.46
N ARG A 340 -17.40 -29.44 -12.44
CA ARG A 340 -18.29 -29.44 -13.61
C ARG A 340 -19.77 -29.37 -13.25
N VAL A 341 -20.19 -29.98 -12.14
CA VAL A 341 -21.58 -29.94 -11.69
C VAL A 341 -21.98 -28.52 -11.29
N ALA A 342 -21.10 -27.77 -10.60
CA ALA A 342 -21.37 -26.40 -10.17
C ALA A 342 -21.50 -25.42 -11.34
N TYR A 343 -20.55 -25.41 -12.29
CA TYR A 343 -20.62 -24.46 -13.41
C TYR A 343 -21.67 -24.85 -14.47
N SER A 344 -21.99 -26.15 -14.62
CA SER A 344 -23.14 -26.59 -15.43
C SER A 344 -24.48 -26.21 -14.79
N CYS A 345 -24.59 -26.29 -13.46
CA CYS A 345 -25.77 -25.81 -12.75
C CYS A 345 -26.00 -24.31 -12.99
N LEU A 346 -24.97 -23.49 -12.85
CA LEU A 346 -25.09 -22.05 -13.13
C LEU A 346 -25.51 -21.77 -14.58
N GLN A 347 -24.98 -22.52 -15.55
CA GLN A 347 -25.33 -22.36 -16.96
C GLN A 347 -26.81 -22.65 -17.24
N ASP A 348 -27.35 -23.75 -16.70
CA ASP A 348 -28.78 -24.09 -16.81
C ASP A 348 -29.66 -23.02 -16.14
N LEU A 349 -29.29 -22.60 -14.92
CA LEU A 349 -30.06 -21.60 -14.18
C LEU A 349 -30.13 -20.25 -14.93
N LEU A 350 -29.02 -19.81 -15.53
CA LEU A 350 -28.99 -18.56 -16.32
C LEU A 350 -29.70 -18.67 -17.68
N GLN A 351 -29.93 -19.89 -18.20
CA GLN A 351 -30.75 -20.10 -19.40
C GLN A 351 -32.25 -20.13 -19.11
N ASP A 352 -32.68 -20.37 -17.87
CA ASP A 352 -34.09 -20.33 -17.48
C ASP A 352 -34.60 -18.88 -17.37
N GLN A 353 -35.16 -18.40 -18.49
CA GLN A 353 -35.80 -17.09 -18.60
C GLN A 353 -37.23 -17.04 -18.02
N SER A 354 -37.71 -18.08 -17.32
CA SER A 354 -39.03 -17.99 -16.68
C SER A 354 -39.03 -16.90 -15.60
N PRO A 355 -40.10 -16.08 -15.47
CA PRO A 355 -40.13 -14.98 -14.50
C PRO A 355 -39.91 -15.43 -13.05
N SER A 356 -40.28 -16.68 -12.75
CA SER A 356 -40.15 -17.33 -11.45
C SER A 356 -38.83 -18.10 -11.24
N SER A 357 -37.88 -18.08 -12.19
CA SER A 357 -36.64 -18.87 -12.12
C SER A 357 -35.76 -18.48 -10.93
N ILE A 358 -34.83 -19.37 -10.56
CA ILE A 358 -33.86 -19.08 -9.49
C ILE A 358 -32.93 -17.94 -9.93
N ALA A 359 -32.54 -17.89 -11.20
CA ALA A 359 -31.68 -16.83 -11.73
C ALA A 359 -32.37 -15.46 -11.73
N SER A 360 -33.63 -15.35 -12.18
CA SER A 360 -34.34 -14.06 -12.17
C SER A 360 -34.46 -13.44 -10.76
N ARG A 361 -34.54 -14.30 -9.74
CA ARG A 361 -34.63 -13.90 -8.32
C ARG A 361 -33.29 -13.54 -7.69
N LEU A 362 -32.19 -14.19 -8.11
CA LEU A 362 -30.87 -14.08 -7.45
C LEU A 362 -29.80 -13.32 -8.25
N VAL A 363 -29.89 -13.30 -9.57
CA VAL A 363 -28.90 -12.69 -10.49
C VAL A 363 -29.59 -11.62 -11.32
N GLN A 364 -29.59 -10.39 -10.81
CA GLN A 364 -30.41 -9.29 -11.33
C GLN A 364 -29.66 -8.29 -12.23
N THR A 365 -28.33 -8.41 -12.35
CA THR A 365 -27.48 -7.48 -13.13
C THR A 365 -26.31 -8.22 -13.78
N ASP A 366 -25.70 -7.63 -14.81
CA ASP A 366 -24.51 -8.20 -15.47
C ASP A 366 -23.32 -8.34 -14.51
N ASP A 367 -23.16 -7.37 -13.60
CA ASP A 367 -22.21 -7.42 -12.48
C ASP A 367 -22.46 -8.63 -11.55
N ALA A 368 -23.74 -8.95 -11.29
CA ALA A 368 -24.12 -10.13 -10.52
C ALA A 368 -23.86 -11.42 -11.31
N THR A 369 -24.06 -11.43 -12.63
CA THR A 369 -23.74 -12.56 -13.51
C THR A 369 -22.23 -12.85 -13.51
N TYR A 370 -21.39 -11.83 -13.69
CA TYR A 370 -19.94 -11.96 -13.58
C TYR A 370 -19.52 -12.50 -12.20
N THR A 371 -20.14 -12.00 -11.14
CA THR A 371 -19.86 -12.47 -9.77
C THR A 371 -20.31 -13.93 -9.57
N ALA A 372 -21.47 -14.33 -10.10
CA ALA A 372 -21.96 -15.70 -10.05
C ALA A 372 -20.98 -16.68 -10.73
N TRP A 373 -20.43 -16.31 -11.89
CA TRP A 373 -19.40 -17.11 -12.56
C TRP A 373 -18.11 -17.26 -11.74
N ASN A 374 -17.67 -16.21 -11.04
CA ASN A 374 -16.55 -16.30 -10.10
C ASN A 374 -16.89 -17.20 -8.88
N LEU A 375 -18.13 -17.15 -8.38
CA LEU A 375 -18.59 -18.00 -7.29
C LEU A 375 -18.69 -19.48 -7.70
N ALA A 376 -19.10 -19.78 -8.94
CA ALA A 376 -19.03 -21.12 -9.52
C ALA A 376 -17.58 -21.58 -9.71
N ALA A 377 -16.70 -20.68 -10.20
CA ALA A 377 -15.29 -20.99 -10.41
C ALA A 377 -14.56 -21.38 -9.11
N ILE A 378 -14.90 -20.75 -7.98
CA ILE A 378 -14.25 -21.01 -6.68
C ILE A 378 -14.98 -22.07 -5.82
N CYS A 379 -16.06 -22.70 -6.31
CA CYS A 379 -16.84 -23.69 -5.54
C CYS A 379 -16.01 -24.81 -4.88
N PRO A 380 -15.00 -25.44 -5.51
CA PRO A 380 -14.20 -26.50 -4.89
C PRO A 380 -13.47 -26.06 -3.60
N TRP A 381 -13.14 -24.76 -3.47
CA TRP A 381 -12.55 -24.22 -2.25
C TRP A 381 -13.56 -23.94 -1.13
N MET A 382 -14.87 -23.91 -1.43
CA MET A 382 -15.92 -23.70 -0.42
C MET A 382 -16.20 -24.95 0.43
N THR A 383 -15.72 -26.12 0.01
CA THR A 383 -15.84 -27.41 0.72
C THR A 383 -14.59 -27.78 1.50
N VAL A 384 -13.51 -26.99 1.41
CA VAL A 384 -12.24 -27.25 2.11
C VAL A 384 -12.35 -26.81 3.57
N GLU A 385 -12.25 -27.75 4.50
CA GLU A 385 -12.13 -27.44 5.93
C GLU A 385 -10.72 -26.94 6.27
N GLU A 386 -10.64 -25.92 7.13
CA GLU A 386 -9.36 -25.34 7.54
C GLU A 386 -8.65 -26.25 8.58
N PRO A 387 -7.32 -26.46 8.47
CA PRO A 387 -6.60 -27.38 9.36
C PRO A 387 -6.74 -27.03 10.86
N PRO A 388 -6.85 -28.02 11.77
CA PRO A 388 -7.13 -27.79 13.19
C PRO A 388 -6.04 -26.98 13.92
N ASN A 389 -4.81 -26.96 13.41
CA ASN A 389 -3.69 -26.19 13.97
C ASN A 389 -3.56 -24.76 13.40
N PHE A 390 -4.49 -24.30 12.56
CA PHE A 390 -4.40 -22.99 11.92
C PHE A 390 -4.67 -21.85 12.90
N ARG A 391 -3.60 -21.13 13.33
CA ARG A 391 -3.68 -20.01 14.27
C ARG A 391 -4.43 -18.81 13.68
N LYS A 392 -5.76 -18.78 13.82
CA LYS A 392 -6.60 -17.65 13.40
C LYS A 392 -6.36 -16.41 14.26
N LYS A 393 -5.89 -15.33 13.62
CA LYS A 393 -6.10 -13.96 14.13
C LYS A 393 -7.60 -13.64 14.01
N ALA A 394 -8.16 -12.95 15.00
CA ALA A 394 -9.55 -12.48 14.92
C ALA A 394 -9.77 -11.64 13.65
N ASN A 395 -10.93 -11.80 13.00
CA ASN A 395 -11.28 -11.16 11.72
C ASN A 395 -10.40 -11.51 10.50
N SER A 396 -9.68 -12.65 10.53
CA SER A 396 -9.02 -13.19 9.33
C SER A 396 -10.03 -13.52 8.21
N LEU A 397 -9.57 -13.44 6.95
CA LEU A 397 -10.32 -13.94 5.80
C LEU A 397 -10.32 -15.48 5.81
N PRO A 398 -11.43 -16.14 5.43
CA PRO A 398 -11.45 -17.59 5.26
C PRO A 398 -10.54 -18.00 4.10
N LEU A 399 -10.02 -19.23 4.13
CA LEU A 399 -9.03 -19.72 3.16
C LEU A 399 -9.45 -19.49 1.69
N VAL A 400 -10.70 -19.77 1.33
CA VAL A 400 -11.25 -19.56 -0.01
C VAL A 400 -11.13 -18.10 -0.50
N ALA A 401 -11.26 -17.11 0.38
CA ALA A 401 -11.10 -15.70 0.03
C ALA A 401 -9.62 -15.29 -0.05
N VAL A 402 -8.73 -15.95 0.71
CA VAL A 402 -7.27 -15.78 0.56
C VAL A 402 -6.82 -16.31 -0.80
N VAL A 403 -7.26 -17.51 -1.20
CA VAL A 403 -6.94 -18.08 -2.51
C VAL A 403 -7.46 -17.21 -3.66
N ALA A 404 -8.68 -16.65 -3.55
CA ALA A 404 -9.16 -15.71 -4.56
C ALA A 404 -8.30 -14.44 -4.65
N ARG A 405 -7.93 -13.86 -3.51
CA ARG A 405 -7.16 -12.62 -3.44
C ARG A 405 -5.69 -12.80 -3.85
N GLU A 406 -5.04 -13.93 -3.56
CA GLU A 406 -3.64 -14.15 -3.93
C GLU A 406 -3.47 -14.90 -5.24
N GLY A 407 -4.34 -15.87 -5.55
CA GLY A 407 -4.21 -16.76 -6.71
C GLY A 407 -4.61 -16.17 -8.06
N PHE A 408 -5.62 -15.29 -8.09
CA PHE A 408 -5.99 -14.55 -9.30
C PHE A 408 -6.22 -13.05 -9.06
N LYS A 409 -5.76 -12.53 -7.91
CA LYS A 409 -5.84 -11.10 -7.54
C LYS A 409 -7.27 -10.54 -7.65
N ALA A 410 -8.23 -11.30 -7.12
CA ALA A 410 -9.63 -10.92 -7.04
C ALA A 410 -9.81 -9.51 -6.43
N PRO A 411 -10.64 -8.63 -7.01
CA PRO A 411 -10.95 -7.33 -6.41
C PRO A 411 -11.52 -7.47 -5.00
N ASN A 412 -11.31 -6.45 -4.15
CA ASN A 412 -11.76 -6.47 -2.74
C ASN A 412 -13.26 -6.83 -2.63
N LYS A 413 -14.13 -6.18 -3.43
CA LYS A 413 -15.58 -6.45 -3.50
C LYS A 413 -15.88 -7.94 -3.73
N LEU A 414 -15.19 -8.58 -4.67
CA LEU A 414 -15.35 -10.00 -4.98
C LEU A 414 -14.82 -10.88 -3.84
N SER A 415 -13.65 -10.55 -3.29
CA SER A 415 -13.04 -11.27 -2.16
C SER A 415 -13.94 -11.24 -0.92
N ASP A 416 -14.59 -10.11 -0.65
CA ASP A 416 -15.53 -9.94 0.46
C ASP A 416 -16.84 -10.71 0.22
N ILE A 417 -17.37 -10.74 -1.01
CA ILE A 417 -18.52 -11.59 -1.39
C ILE A 417 -18.21 -13.07 -1.19
N ILE A 418 -17.03 -13.53 -1.61
CA ILE A 418 -16.56 -14.90 -1.40
C ILE A 418 -16.44 -15.22 0.09
N ALA A 419 -15.86 -14.31 0.88
CA ALA A 419 -15.73 -14.46 2.33
C ALA A 419 -17.10 -14.49 3.06
N ALA A 420 -18.06 -13.65 2.65
CA ALA A 420 -19.40 -13.63 3.20
C ALA A 420 -20.18 -14.91 2.86
N SER A 421 -20.10 -15.36 1.59
CA SER A 421 -20.72 -16.62 1.12
C SER A 421 -20.27 -17.81 1.98
N HIS A 422 -18.97 -17.97 2.19
CA HIS A 422 -18.41 -19.01 3.05
C HIS A 422 -18.89 -18.91 4.51
N ARG A 423 -18.88 -17.71 5.11
CA ARG A 423 -19.30 -17.49 6.51
C ARG A 423 -20.79 -17.79 6.74
N HIS A 424 -21.64 -17.41 5.80
CA HIS A 424 -23.10 -17.51 5.95
C HIS A 424 -23.70 -18.82 5.42
N ARG A 425 -22.95 -19.59 4.61
CA ARG A 425 -23.40 -20.87 4.03
C ARG A 425 -24.12 -21.77 5.02
N LYS A 426 -23.54 -22.04 6.20
CA LYS A 426 -24.13 -22.93 7.22
C LYS A 426 -25.48 -22.43 7.74
N GLU A 427 -25.66 -21.12 7.87
CA GLU A 427 -26.92 -20.49 8.32
C GLU A 427 -27.98 -20.54 7.22
N ILE A 428 -27.60 -20.23 5.97
CA ILE A 428 -28.47 -20.34 4.78
C ILE A 428 -28.98 -21.79 4.64
N MET A 429 -28.09 -22.78 4.71
CA MET A 429 -28.45 -24.20 4.62
C MET A 429 -29.39 -24.64 5.76
N THR A 430 -29.19 -24.11 6.98
CA THR A 430 -30.05 -24.42 8.14
C THR A 430 -31.46 -23.87 7.93
N LEU A 431 -31.60 -22.63 7.44
CA LEU A 431 -32.91 -22.05 7.15
C LEU A 431 -33.60 -22.71 5.95
N LYS A 432 -32.86 -23.06 4.89
CA LYS A 432 -33.38 -23.83 3.74
C LYS A 432 -33.92 -25.19 4.16
N ARG A 433 -33.16 -25.92 4.99
CA ARG A 433 -33.59 -27.22 5.53
C ARG A 433 -34.84 -27.07 6.41
N GLY A 434 -34.87 -26.12 7.35
CA GLY A 434 -36.04 -25.90 8.20
C GLY A 434 -37.33 -25.54 7.44
N VAL A 435 -37.22 -24.87 6.29
CA VAL A 435 -38.37 -24.63 5.38
C VAL A 435 -38.83 -25.91 4.69
N CYS A 436 -37.91 -26.79 4.28
CA CYS A 436 -38.24 -28.08 3.68
C CYS A 436 -38.88 -29.04 4.70
N ASP A 437 -38.36 -29.04 5.93
CA ASP A 437 -38.77 -29.96 7.01
C ASP A 437 -40.05 -29.48 7.75
N GLY A 438 -40.51 -28.25 7.49
CA GLY A 438 -41.74 -27.71 8.08
C GLY A 438 -41.61 -27.24 9.53
N GLU A 439 -40.41 -26.79 9.93
CA GLU A 439 -40.06 -26.40 11.30
C GLU A 439 -40.96 -25.30 11.89
N SER A 440 -41.10 -25.26 13.23
CA SER A 440 -42.03 -24.32 13.89
C SER A 440 -41.73 -22.85 13.61
N PHE A 441 -40.46 -22.52 13.33
CA PHE A 441 -39.99 -21.16 13.11
C PHE A 441 -40.22 -20.64 11.68
N ILE A 442 -40.79 -21.43 10.75
CA ILE A 442 -40.96 -20.98 9.36
C ILE A 442 -41.85 -19.74 9.22
N GLN A 443 -42.72 -19.45 10.19
CA GLN A 443 -43.59 -18.26 10.18
C GLN A 443 -42.92 -17.01 10.81
N GLU A 444 -41.71 -17.12 11.36
CA GLU A 444 -40.97 -16.02 12.01
C GLU A 444 -40.38 -15.05 10.96
N ARG A 445 -41.19 -14.11 10.46
CA ARG A 445 -40.77 -13.12 9.44
C ARG A 445 -39.50 -12.35 9.83
N ASP A 446 -39.34 -12.03 11.10
CA ASP A 446 -38.15 -11.36 11.64
C ASP A 446 -36.91 -12.23 11.62
N ARG A 447 -37.02 -13.54 11.84
CA ARG A 447 -35.87 -14.45 11.75
C ARG A 447 -35.28 -14.50 10.35
N PHE A 448 -36.11 -14.68 9.31
CA PHE A 448 -35.65 -14.67 7.92
C PHE A 448 -35.21 -13.27 7.47
N GLY A 449 -35.96 -12.22 7.83
CA GLY A 449 -35.61 -10.84 7.49
C GLY A 449 -34.29 -10.39 8.12
N MET A 450 -34.05 -10.69 9.40
CA MET A 450 -32.78 -10.36 10.07
C MET A 450 -31.61 -11.20 9.54
N ALA A 451 -31.83 -12.47 9.19
CA ALA A 451 -30.80 -13.28 8.52
C ALA A 451 -30.42 -12.68 7.16
N ILE A 452 -31.39 -12.33 6.32
CA ILE A 452 -31.16 -11.66 5.03
C ILE A 452 -30.42 -10.32 5.23
N ARG A 453 -30.83 -9.50 6.22
CA ARG A 453 -30.14 -8.24 6.55
C ARG A 453 -28.70 -8.42 7.02
N LYS A 454 -28.39 -9.54 7.67
CA LYS A 454 -27.04 -9.91 8.12
C LYS A 454 -26.18 -10.42 6.97
N TRP A 455 -26.78 -11.13 6.02
CA TRP A 455 -26.11 -11.60 4.82
C TRP A 455 -25.84 -10.48 3.83
N ASP A 456 -26.74 -9.50 3.70
CA ASP A 456 -26.54 -8.34 2.82
C ASP A 456 -25.48 -7.40 3.40
N THR A 457 -24.29 -7.42 2.80
CA THR A 457 -23.13 -6.65 3.26
C THR A 457 -22.86 -5.46 2.34
N PRO A 458 -22.19 -4.39 2.80
CA PRO A 458 -21.79 -3.27 1.94
C PRO A 458 -20.93 -3.67 0.73
N ALA A 459 -20.28 -4.84 0.78
CA ALA A 459 -19.48 -5.38 -0.31
C ALA A 459 -20.25 -6.35 -1.23
N GLY A 460 -21.40 -6.90 -0.81
CA GLY A 460 -21.99 -8.07 -1.44
C GLY A 460 -23.42 -8.39 -1.05
N SER A 461 -24.28 -8.61 -2.05
CA SER A 461 -25.69 -8.91 -1.83
C SER A 461 -25.92 -10.32 -1.27
N TRP A 462 -26.92 -10.46 -0.40
CA TRP A 462 -27.37 -11.75 0.13
C TRP A 462 -27.76 -12.76 -0.97
N ARG A 463 -28.32 -12.27 -2.08
CA ARG A 463 -28.80 -13.09 -3.21
C ARG A 463 -27.70 -13.98 -3.81
N LEU A 464 -26.49 -13.43 -3.96
CA LEU A 464 -25.34 -14.15 -4.50
C LEU A 464 -24.74 -15.17 -3.50
N GLN A 465 -24.90 -14.93 -2.20
CA GLN A 465 -24.48 -15.86 -1.15
C GLN A 465 -25.41 -17.07 -1.09
N VAL A 466 -26.72 -16.85 -1.28
CA VAL A 466 -27.71 -17.92 -1.45
C VAL A 466 -27.44 -18.73 -2.73
N LEU A 467 -27.12 -18.06 -3.85
CA LEU A 467 -26.72 -18.76 -5.07
C LEU A 467 -25.47 -19.61 -4.86
N ASN A 468 -24.43 -19.12 -4.19
CA ASN A 468 -23.24 -19.92 -3.91
C ASN A 468 -23.54 -21.10 -2.98
N ALA A 469 -24.40 -20.93 -1.96
CA ALA A 469 -24.84 -22.04 -1.11
C ALA A 469 -25.52 -23.16 -1.91
N LEU A 470 -26.37 -22.79 -2.88
CA LEU A 470 -27.00 -23.72 -3.84
C LEU A 470 -25.95 -24.44 -4.70
N LEU A 471 -25.03 -23.70 -5.34
CA LEU A 471 -24.02 -24.29 -6.22
C LEU A 471 -23.10 -25.29 -5.47
N VAL A 472 -22.78 -25.01 -4.21
CA VAL A 472 -21.99 -25.92 -3.37
C VAL A 472 -22.82 -27.11 -2.88
N GLU A 473 -24.11 -26.96 -2.50
CA GLU A 473 -24.98 -28.12 -2.19
C GLU A 473 -25.15 -29.04 -3.41
N VAL A 474 -25.31 -28.48 -4.61
CA VAL A 474 -25.35 -29.23 -5.88
C VAL A 474 -24.07 -30.06 -6.08
N MET A 475 -22.90 -29.45 -5.91
CA MET A 475 -21.60 -30.10 -6.06
C MET A 475 -21.33 -31.16 -4.98
N GLU A 476 -21.81 -30.93 -3.75
CA GLU A 476 -21.72 -31.92 -2.66
C GLU A 476 -22.65 -33.13 -2.87
N THR A 477 -23.82 -32.93 -3.50
CA THR A 477 -24.89 -33.94 -3.57
C THR A 477 -24.85 -34.79 -4.85
N LEU A 478 -24.63 -34.17 -6.01
CA LEU A 478 -24.73 -34.84 -7.31
C LEU A 478 -23.34 -35.29 -7.81
N GLN A 479 -23.28 -36.40 -8.55
CA GLN A 479 -22.06 -36.81 -9.26
C GLN A 479 -22.00 -36.19 -10.66
N GLU A 480 -23.12 -36.18 -11.39
CA GLU A 480 -23.23 -35.59 -12.72
C GLU A 480 -24.52 -34.81 -12.93
N TRP A 481 -24.39 -33.56 -13.37
CA TRP A 481 -25.51 -32.62 -13.58
C TRP A 481 -26.55 -33.10 -14.63
N ASN A 482 -26.14 -33.92 -15.60
CA ASN A 482 -26.99 -34.31 -16.73
C ASN A 482 -27.63 -35.71 -16.60
N GLN A 483 -27.12 -36.57 -15.73
CA GLN A 483 -27.62 -37.95 -15.58
C GLN A 483 -28.69 -38.07 -14.49
N GLU A 484 -28.50 -37.40 -13.35
CA GLU A 484 -29.30 -37.59 -12.12
C GLU A 484 -30.61 -36.77 -12.10
N LYS A 485 -31.42 -36.89 -13.17
CA LYS A 485 -32.62 -36.05 -13.39
C LYS A 485 -33.58 -35.95 -12.20
N SER A 486 -33.81 -37.05 -11.47
CA SER A 486 -34.73 -37.05 -10.31
C SER A 486 -34.18 -36.23 -9.14
N GLN A 487 -32.90 -36.46 -8.76
CA GLN A 487 -32.25 -35.76 -7.65
C GLN A 487 -32.01 -34.28 -8.00
N LYS A 488 -31.65 -33.98 -9.25
CA LYS A 488 -31.60 -32.61 -9.78
C LYS A 488 -32.94 -31.89 -9.65
N GLN A 489 -34.05 -32.53 -10.04
CA GLN A 489 -35.39 -31.96 -9.93
C GLN A 489 -35.79 -31.72 -8.46
N GLU A 490 -35.55 -32.69 -7.58
CA GLU A 490 -35.83 -32.58 -6.15
C GLU A 490 -35.01 -31.46 -5.47
N LEU A 491 -33.71 -31.40 -5.75
CA LEU A 491 -32.82 -30.38 -5.21
C LEU A 491 -33.23 -28.98 -5.71
N VAL A 492 -33.45 -28.80 -7.02
CA VAL A 492 -33.92 -27.51 -7.58
C VAL A 492 -35.28 -27.13 -7.00
N ALA A 493 -36.22 -28.06 -6.88
CA ALA A 493 -37.54 -27.81 -6.27
C ALA A 493 -37.41 -27.39 -4.80
N SER A 494 -36.47 -27.96 -4.04
CA SER A 494 -36.22 -27.56 -2.64
C SER A 494 -35.71 -26.11 -2.51
N TRP A 495 -34.90 -25.63 -3.48
CA TRP A 495 -34.48 -24.23 -3.53
C TRP A 495 -35.58 -23.29 -4.01
N VAL A 496 -36.39 -23.71 -4.99
CA VAL A 496 -37.58 -22.94 -5.41
C VAL A 496 -38.54 -22.78 -4.23
N ALA A 497 -38.83 -23.85 -3.49
CA ALA A 497 -39.68 -23.80 -2.30
C ALA A 497 -39.12 -22.87 -1.20
N PHE A 498 -37.80 -22.87 -0.97
CA PHE A 498 -37.16 -21.92 -0.06
C PHE A 498 -37.33 -20.46 -0.53
N LEU A 499 -37.08 -20.17 -1.81
CA LEU A 499 -37.23 -18.82 -2.36
C LEU A 499 -38.69 -18.35 -2.41
N ASP A 500 -39.64 -19.26 -2.71
CA ASP A 500 -41.08 -18.99 -2.63
C ASP A 500 -41.52 -18.68 -1.19
N HIS A 501 -40.94 -19.36 -0.20
CA HIS A 501 -41.21 -19.07 1.21
C HIS A 501 -40.66 -17.70 1.63
N LEU A 502 -39.45 -17.32 1.19
CA LEU A 502 -38.91 -15.96 1.40
C LEU A 502 -39.77 -14.88 0.71
N ALA A 503 -40.35 -15.17 -0.45
CA ALA A 503 -41.26 -14.26 -1.15
C ALA A 503 -42.61 -14.15 -0.41
N LYS A 504 -43.16 -15.27 0.07
CA LYS A 504 -44.39 -15.32 0.87
C LYS A 504 -44.27 -14.58 2.20
N LEU A 505 -43.09 -14.59 2.83
CA LEU A 505 -42.79 -13.81 4.03
C LEU A 505 -42.54 -12.33 3.75
N ASP A 506 -42.45 -11.89 2.49
CA ASP A 506 -42.12 -10.51 2.12
C ASP A 506 -40.82 -10.00 2.80
N VAL A 507 -39.72 -10.74 2.61
CA VAL A 507 -38.40 -10.42 3.22
C VAL A 507 -37.29 -10.20 2.20
N TYR A 508 -37.57 -10.23 0.90
CA TYR A 508 -36.59 -10.03 -0.17
C TYR A 508 -35.83 -8.70 -0.07
N ASP A 509 -36.55 -7.64 0.31
CA ASP A 509 -36.03 -6.28 0.44
C ASP A 509 -35.87 -5.87 1.92
N ALA A 510 -35.80 -6.85 2.82
CA ALA A 510 -35.46 -6.63 4.23
C ALA A 510 -34.16 -5.80 4.44
N PRO A 511 -33.10 -5.87 3.61
CA PRO A 511 -31.94 -4.98 3.70
C PRO A 511 -32.29 -3.50 3.46
N SER A 512 -33.18 -3.24 2.52
CA SER A 512 -33.63 -1.89 2.14
C SER A 512 -34.63 -1.27 3.11
N LEU A 513 -35.18 -2.07 4.05
CA LEU A 513 -36.07 -1.58 5.11
C LEU A 513 -35.38 -0.47 5.93
N LYS A 514 -35.98 0.72 5.94
CA LYS A 514 -35.55 1.86 6.74
C LYS A 514 -35.96 1.64 8.20
N ARG A 515 -35.04 1.92 9.13
CA ARG A 515 -35.33 1.90 10.58
C ARG A 515 -36.32 3.04 10.90
N LEU A 516 -37.33 2.76 11.74
CA LEU A 516 -38.25 3.79 12.28
C LEU A 516 -37.57 4.76 13.28
N LEU A 517 -36.42 4.36 13.83
CA LEU A 517 -35.65 5.11 14.83
C LEU A 517 -34.16 5.10 14.48
N ASP A 518 -33.49 6.22 14.73
CA ASP A 518 -32.03 6.23 14.89
C ASP A 518 -31.60 5.96 16.35
N GLY A 519 -30.31 5.74 16.56
CA GLY A 519 -29.75 5.44 17.89
C GLY A 519 -29.84 6.59 18.89
N ARG A 520 -29.96 7.85 18.43
CA ARG A 520 -30.12 9.03 19.30
C ARG A 520 -31.57 9.15 19.76
N GLN A 521 -32.52 8.98 18.85
CA GLN A 521 -33.96 8.96 19.14
C GLN A 521 -34.31 7.82 20.11
N LEU A 522 -33.76 6.62 19.90
CA LEU A 522 -33.95 5.49 20.81
C LEU A 522 -33.35 5.77 22.20
N ALA A 523 -32.12 6.31 22.27
CA ALA A 523 -31.50 6.66 23.55
C ALA A 523 -32.27 7.78 24.30
N GLN A 524 -32.77 8.78 23.58
CA GLN A 524 -33.62 9.84 24.12
C GLN A 524 -34.93 9.27 24.69
N ALA A 525 -35.61 8.35 23.98
CA ALA A 525 -36.84 7.69 24.44
C ALA A 525 -36.66 6.74 25.63
N LEU A 526 -35.40 6.33 25.90
CA LEU A 526 -34.98 5.49 27.02
C LEU A 526 -34.33 6.30 28.16
N GLY A 527 -34.16 7.61 28.01
CA GLY A 527 -33.54 8.47 29.02
C GLY A 527 -32.04 8.23 29.24
N THR A 528 -31.32 7.72 28.24
CA THR A 528 -29.90 7.36 28.35
C THR A 528 -29.04 7.92 27.20
N LYS A 529 -27.71 7.82 27.31
CA LYS A 529 -26.79 8.15 26.19
C LYS A 529 -26.60 6.90 25.29
N PRO A 530 -26.45 7.05 23.97
CA PRO A 530 -26.06 5.94 23.09
C PRO A 530 -24.71 5.32 23.50
N GLY A 531 -24.61 3.99 23.48
CA GLY A 531 -23.38 3.21 23.71
C GLY A 531 -23.44 1.85 23.01
N LYS A 532 -22.59 0.88 23.38
CA LYS A 532 -22.56 -0.49 22.77
C LYS A 532 -23.91 -1.19 22.63
N TRP A 533 -24.80 -1.02 23.61
CA TRP A 533 -26.16 -1.58 23.61
C TRP A 533 -27.03 -1.09 22.43
N THR A 534 -26.74 0.10 21.88
CA THR A 534 -27.56 0.75 20.85
C THR A 534 -27.64 -0.09 19.56
N GLY A 535 -26.57 -0.79 19.19
CA GLY A 535 -26.59 -1.67 18.00
C GLY A 535 -27.59 -2.81 18.17
N GLN A 536 -27.46 -3.57 19.26
CA GLN A 536 -28.34 -4.69 19.60
C GLN A 536 -29.79 -4.23 19.81
N ALA A 537 -30.00 -3.06 20.44
CA ALA A 537 -31.33 -2.49 20.62
C ALA A 537 -31.96 -2.02 19.30
N LEU A 538 -31.19 -1.44 18.37
CA LEU A 538 -31.66 -1.13 17.02
C LEU A 538 -32.01 -2.39 16.23
N ASP A 539 -31.26 -3.48 16.40
CA ASP A 539 -31.57 -4.76 15.76
C ASP A 539 -32.85 -5.40 16.36
N ILE A 540 -33.09 -5.25 17.66
CA ILE A 540 -34.39 -5.59 18.29
C ILE A 540 -35.53 -4.73 17.73
N CYS A 541 -35.32 -3.43 17.53
CA CYS A 541 -36.30 -2.56 16.88
C CYS A 541 -36.61 -2.99 15.44
N VAL A 542 -35.61 -3.41 14.65
CA VAL A 542 -35.80 -3.92 13.28
C VAL A 542 -36.48 -5.29 13.28
N ALA A 543 -36.13 -6.19 14.19
CA ALA A 543 -36.85 -7.45 14.36
C ALA A 543 -38.33 -7.22 14.75
N TRP A 544 -38.61 -6.22 15.59
CA TRP A 544 -39.99 -5.83 15.89
C TRP A 544 -40.72 -5.25 14.66
N GLN A 545 -40.07 -4.41 13.84
CA GLN A 545 -40.62 -3.90 12.57
C GLN A 545 -40.93 -5.03 11.57
N LEU A 546 -40.04 -6.03 11.48
CA LEU A 546 -40.25 -7.20 10.62
C LEU A 546 -41.44 -8.05 11.09
N ARG A 547 -41.74 -8.10 12.40
CA ARG A 547 -42.98 -8.70 12.94
C ARG A 547 -44.24 -7.87 12.65
N HIS A 548 -44.13 -6.56 12.42
CA HIS A 548 -45.26 -5.62 12.28
C HIS A 548 -45.15 -4.74 11.02
N PRO A 549 -45.23 -5.30 9.79
CA PRO A 549 -44.96 -4.58 8.54
C PRO A 549 -45.82 -3.34 8.25
N GLY A 550 -47.00 -3.20 8.88
CA GLY A 550 -47.89 -2.05 8.70
C GLY A 550 -47.73 -0.94 9.75
N GLU A 551 -46.90 -1.15 10.78
CA GLU A 551 -46.85 -0.27 11.95
C GLU A 551 -45.77 0.80 11.79
N THR A 552 -46.19 2.07 11.72
CA THR A 552 -45.27 3.21 11.55
C THR A 552 -44.89 3.90 12.86
N ASP A 553 -45.56 3.59 13.98
CA ASP A 553 -45.25 4.16 15.29
C ASP A 553 -44.07 3.42 15.95
N PRO A 554 -42.96 4.11 16.27
CA PRO A 554 -41.83 3.51 16.99
C PRO A 554 -42.13 3.08 18.44
N THR A 555 -43.26 3.50 19.03
CA THR A 555 -43.58 3.27 20.45
C THR A 555 -43.53 1.80 20.85
N GLY A 556 -44.06 0.89 20.02
CA GLY A 556 -44.03 -0.54 20.30
C GLY A 556 -42.61 -1.16 20.27
N ALA A 557 -41.74 -0.68 19.39
CA ALA A 557 -40.34 -1.08 19.34
C ALA A 557 -39.54 -0.60 20.57
N ILE A 558 -39.79 0.64 21.02
CA ILE A 558 -39.17 1.21 22.23
C ILE A 558 -39.57 0.39 23.48
N GLU A 559 -40.83 -0.02 23.57
CA GLU A 559 -41.31 -0.81 24.70
C GLU A 559 -40.76 -2.24 24.72
N GLU A 560 -40.52 -2.85 23.55
CA GLU A 560 -39.80 -4.13 23.45
C GLU A 560 -38.34 -4.00 23.95
N VAL A 561 -37.65 -2.90 23.61
CA VAL A 561 -36.31 -2.60 24.12
C VAL A 561 -36.31 -2.32 25.63
N ARG A 562 -37.35 -1.65 26.16
CA ARG A 562 -37.51 -1.43 27.62
C ARG A 562 -37.69 -2.74 28.39
N LYS A 563 -38.44 -3.70 27.86
CA LYS A 563 -38.59 -5.04 28.48
C LYS A 563 -37.25 -5.78 28.56
N ARG A 564 -36.39 -5.62 27.54
CA ARG A 564 -35.05 -6.24 27.48
C ARG A 564 -33.92 -5.34 28.00
N ARG A 565 -34.23 -4.27 28.73
CA ARG A 565 -33.24 -3.28 29.23
C ARG A 565 -32.12 -3.91 30.09
N GLU A 566 -32.40 -5.01 30.77
CA GLU A 566 -31.45 -5.72 31.65
C GLU A 566 -30.53 -6.63 30.85
N GLU A 567 -31.05 -7.31 29.82
CA GLU A 567 -30.26 -8.03 28.80
C GLU A 567 -29.32 -7.08 28.03
N LEU A 568 -29.78 -5.84 27.81
CA LEU A 568 -29.05 -4.77 27.10
C LEU A 568 -28.18 -3.88 28.01
N GLY A 569 -28.20 -4.08 29.33
CA GLY A 569 -27.31 -3.37 30.28
C GLY A 569 -27.59 -1.88 30.52
N ILE A 570 -28.82 -1.39 30.28
CA ILE A 570 -29.19 0.03 30.34
C ILE A 570 -29.48 0.49 31.79
N ARG A 571 -28.86 1.59 32.28
CA ARG A 571 -29.02 2.12 33.66
C ARG A 571 -29.23 3.64 33.71
N VAL A 572 -30.04 4.09 34.68
CA VAL A 572 -30.29 5.50 35.05
C VAL A 572 -29.83 5.74 36.49
N LEU A 573 -29.36 6.95 36.83
CA LEU A 573 -28.80 7.31 38.13
C LEU A 573 -29.50 8.54 38.72
N ASP A 574 -29.96 8.44 39.97
CA ASP A 574 -30.52 9.56 40.74
C ASP A 574 -29.85 9.72 42.11
N GLY A 575 -29.68 10.98 42.52
CA GLY A 575 -29.45 11.49 43.88
C GLY A 575 -28.46 10.78 44.82
N LEU A 576 -27.20 11.25 44.91
CA LEU A 576 -26.28 10.87 46.01
C LEU A 576 -25.09 11.80 46.34
N VAL A 577 -24.94 12.97 45.70
CA VAL A 577 -23.76 13.87 45.90
C VAL A 577 -24.20 15.34 45.94
N GLY A 578 -23.53 16.19 46.74
CA GLY A 578 -23.82 17.63 46.84
C GLY A 578 -23.35 18.47 45.64
N PRO A 579 -23.92 19.67 45.42
CA PRO A 579 -23.82 20.40 44.14
C PRO A 579 -22.40 20.72 43.66
N ALA A 580 -21.49 21.19 44.53
CA ALA A 580 -20.12 21.52 44.13
C ALA A 580 -19.28 20.28 43.69
N ASN A 581 -19.59 19.10 44.27
CA ASN A 581 -18.96 17.85 43.88
C ASN A 581 -19.65 17.22 42.65
N ILE A 582 -20.96 17.48 42.47
CA ILE A 582 -21.66 17.22 41.21
C ILE A 582 -21.09 18.08 40.08
N GLU A 583 -20.79 19.36 40.29
CA GLU A 583 -20.19 20.21 39.23
C GLU A 583 -18.86 19.67 38.73
N ARG A 584 -17.94 19.26 39.62
CA ARG A 584 -16.67 18.64 39.21
C ARG A 584 -16.87 17.30 38.48
N LEU A 585 -17.79 16.46 38.93
CA LEU A 585 -18.10 15.18 38.28
C LEU A 585 -18.89 15.34 36.96
N ASN A 586 -19.73 16.36 36.83
CA ASN A 586 -20.50 16.65 35.63
C ASN A 586 -19.65 17.36 34.58
N ALA A 587 -18.72 18.23 34.98
CA ALA A 587 -17.75 18.86 34.09
C ALA A 587 -16.87 17.83 33.37
N LEU A 588 -16.50 16.74 34.04
CA LEU A 588 -15.80 15.60 33.45
C LEU A 588 -16.69 14.77 32.50
N SER A 589 -18.00 14.71 32.72
CA SER A 589 -18.94 13.96 31.86
C SER A 589 -19.57 14.76 30.70
N GLY A 590 -19.19 16.05 30.57
CA GLY A 590 -19.99 17.06 29.88
C GLY A 590 -19.27 17.98 28.88
N LYS A 591 -17.94 17.88 28.69
CA LYS A 591 -17.23 18.63 27.63
C LYS A 591 -16.76 17.71 26.51
N PRO A 592 -17.01 18.04 25.23
CA PRO A 592 -16.32 17.40 24.12
C PRO A 592 -14.85 17.87 24.13
N LEU A 593 -13.92 16.93 24.34
CA LEU A 593 -12.51 17.17 24.02
C LEU A 593 -12.39 17.32 22.50
N GLY A 594 -11.79 18.42 22.07
CA GLY A 594 -11.74 18.80 20.66
C GLY A 594 -10.73 17.99 19.84
N SER A 595 -10.97 17.98 18.52
CA SER A 595 -10.13 17.43 17.45
C SER A 595 -9.91 15.91 17.43
N GLU A 596 -10.15 15.36 16.24
CA GLU A 596 -10.09 13.96 15.88
C GLU A 596 -8.73 13.28 16.19
N ARG A 597 -8.78 12.13 16.88
CA ARG A 597 -7.84 11.03 16.65
C ARG A 597 -8.62 9.77 16.32
N LYS A 598 -8.41 9.22 15.12
CA LYS A 598 -9.00 7.94 14.71
C LYS A 598 -8.41 6.81 15.56
N PRO A 599 -9.19 5.79 15.94
CA PRO A 599 -8.66 4.64 16.67
C PRO A 599 -7.78 3.78 15.76
N GLU A 600 -6.51 3.61 16.15
CA GLU A 600 -5.61 2.66 15.50
C GLU A 600 -6.03 1.20 15.76
N LYS A 601 -5.69 0.32 14.82
CA LYS A 601 -6.18 -1.06 14.81
C LYS A 601 -5.35 -2.01 15.69
N HIS A 602 -6.07 -2.66 16.61
CA HIS A 602 -5.76 -3.96 17.26
C HIS A 602 -4.73 -3.94 18.41
N GLY A 603 -4.96 -4.78 19.42
CA GLY A 603 -4.14 -4.93 20.63
C GLY A 603 -4.57 -4.07 21.81
N ARG A 604 -4.32 -2.74 21.74
CA ARG A 604 -4.29 -1.84 22.92
C ARG A 604 -5.58 -1.76 23.78
N ALA A 605 -6.76 -2.11 23.23
CA ALA A 605 -8.04 -1.99 23.94
C ALA A 605 -8.20 -2.93 25.16
N ASN A 606 -7.69 -4.16 25.11
CA ASN A 606 -7.83 -5.11 26.23
C ASN A 606 -6.92 -4.73 27.41
N HIS A 607 -5.70 -4.28 27.14
CA HIS A 607 -4.76 -3.84 28.18
C HIS A 607 -5.28 -2.61 28.94
N SER A 608 -5.99 -1.71 28.23
CA SER A 608 -6.64 -0.54 28.82
C SER A 608 -7.67 -0.90 29.91
N LEU A 609 -8.41 -2.00 29.72
CA LEU A 609 -9.38 -2.51 30.69
C LEU A 609 -8.69 -3.19 31.89
N HIS A 610 -7.66 -4.00 31.65
CA HIS A 610 -6.90 -4.67 32.71
C HIS A 610 -6.16 -3.66 33.60
N PHE A 611 -5.54 -2.64 32.99
CA PHE A 611 -4.88 -1.55 33.72
C PHE A 611 -5.86 -0.76 34.61
N ALA A 612 -7.06 -0.45 34.12
CA ALA A 612 -8.09 0.22 34.92
C ALA A 612 -8.55 -0.62 36.14
N GLN A 613 -8.49 -1.95 36.04
CA GLN A 613 -8.76 -2.86 37.16
C GLN A 613 -7.60 -2.89 38.18
N ASP A 614 -6.35 -2.98 37.71
CA ASP A 614 -5.15 -2.90 38.56
C ASP A 614 -5.02 -1.57 39.33
N PHE A 615 -5.40 -0.47 38.68
CA PHE A 615 -5.43 0.87 39.28
C PHE A 615 -6.56 0.99 40.30
N HIS A 616 -7.73 0.41 40.00
CA HIS A 616 -8.84 0.32 40.96
C HIS A 616 -8.46 -0.44 42.23
N GLU A 617 -7.75 -1.57 42.13
CA GLU A 617 -7.28 -2.29 43.33
C GLU A 617 -6.32 -1.47 44.20
N ALA A 618 -5.44 -0.66 43.59
CA ALA A 618 -4.55 0.24 44.35
C ALA A 618 -5.36 1.29 45.12
N ILE A 619 -6.34 1.92 44.47
CA ILE A 619 -7.26 2.88 45.11
C ILE A 619 -8.02 2.22 46.28
N LEU A 620 -8.47 0.96 46.12
CA LEU A 620 -9.11 0.20 47.20
C LEU A 620 -8.16 -0.08 48.37
N ARG A 621 -6.88 -0.40 48.12
CA ARG A 621 -5.88 -0.63 49.18
C ARG A 621 -5.56 0.65 49.96
N VAL A 622 -5.45 1.79 49.27
CA VAL A 622 -5.25 3.11 49.89
C VAL A 622 -6.48 3.52 50.72
N ALA A 623 -7.69 3.32 50.18
CA ALA A 623 -8.94 3.54 50.89
C ALA A 623 -9.11 2.60 52.13
N GLY A 624 -8.65 1.35 52.03
CA GLY A 624 -8.65 0.40 53.15
C GLY A 624 -7.72 0.82 54.29
N HIS A 625 -6.53 1.36 53.98
CA HIS A 625 -5.60 1.86 55.00
C HIS A 625 -6.14 3.07 55.77
N LEU A 626 -6.91 3.94 55.11
CA LEU A 626 -7.63 5.05 55.77
C LEU A 626 -8.67 4.55 56.79
N SER A 627 -9.29 3.39 56.55
CA SER A 627 -10.27 2.79 57.46
C SER A 627 -9.64 2.00 58.62
N ALA A 628 -8.31 1.80 58.62
CA ALA A 628 -7.61 0.91 59.55
C ALA A 628 -6.62 1.61 60.49
N LYS A 629 -6.35 2.91 60.28
CA LYS A 629 -5.53 3.73 61.19
C LYS A 629 -6.40 4.72 61.95
N GLU A 630 -6.52 4.53 63.27
CA GLU A 630 -7.21 5.41 64.23
C GLU A 630 -6.56 6.82 64.38
N ASN A 631 -5.58 7.17 63.56
CA ASN A 631 -4.64 8.28 63.77
C ASN A 631 -4.83 9.47 62.81
N TYR A 632 -5.94 9.52 62.08
CA TYR A 632 -6.35 10.67 61.28
C TYR A 632 -7.66 11.22 61.86
N ASP A 633 -7.66 12.48 62.31
CA ASP A 633 -8.86 13.20 62.77
C ASP A 633 -9.84 13.39 61.60
N LEU A 634 -10.65 12.37 61.36
CA LEU A 634 -11.68 12.30 60.35
C LEU A 634 -13.03 12.42 61.07
N GLU A 635 -13.83 13.44 60.75
CA GLU A 635 -15.22 13.51 61.21
C GLU A 635 -15.95 12.20 60.81
N ASP A 636 -16.40 11.48 61.84
CA ASP A 636 -16.86 10.09 61.71
C ASP A 636 -17.91 9.94 60.60
N GLY A 637 -17.55 9.10 59.62
CA GLY A 637 -18.40 8.77 58.48
C GLY A 637 -18.24 9.65 57.23
N GLN A 638 -17.46 10.74 57.20
CA GLN A 638 -17.21 11.46 55.93
C GLN A 638 -16.31 10.66 54.98
N ALA A 639 -15.17 10.13 55.48
CA ALA A 639 -14.28 9.28 54.69
C ALA A 639 -14.97 7.97 54.27
N GLU A 640 -15.72 7.35 55.19
CA GLU A 640 -16.45 6.11 54.91
C GLU A 640 -17.54 6.30 53.83
N LYS A 641 -18.23 7.45 53.83
CA LYS A 641 -19.18 7.83 52.77
C LYS A 641 -18.47 8.10 51.44
N LEU A 642 -17.31 8.74 51.45
CA LEU A 642 -16.50 8.96 50.24
C LEU A 642 -16.04 7.62 49.64
N VAL A 643 -15.54 6.70 50.46
CA VAL A 643 -15.14 5.35 50.05
C VAL A 643 -16.34 4.54 49.54
N LYS A 644 -17.51 4.61 50.20
CA LYS A 644 -18.76 4.00 49.69
C LYS A 644 -19.23 4.62 48.37
N ALA A 645 -19.11 5.94 48.20
CA ALA A 645 -19.45 6.62 46.95
C ALA A 645 -18.51 6.18 45.80
N ILE A 646 -17.20 6.14 46.03
CA ILE A 646 -16.21 5.62 45.09
C ILE A 646 -16.52 4.15 44.75
N ASN A 647 -16.70 3.30 45.76
CA ASN A 647 -17.01 1.87 45.56
C ASN A 647 -18.29 1.66 44.75
N SER A 648 -19.38 2.37 45.06
CA SER A 648 -20.64 2.25 44.30
C SER A 648 -20.46 2.67 42.84
N LYS A 649 -19.74 3.77 42.58
CA LYS A 649 -19.51 4.27 41.22
C LYS A 649 -18.57 3.37 40.43
N VAL A 650 -17.54 2.77 41.05
CA VAL A 650 -16.65 1.83 40.36
C VAL A 650 -17.28 0.44 40.20
N LEU A 651 -18.13 -0.04 41.13
CA LEU A 651 -18.97 -1.23 40.89
C LEU A 651 -19.93 -1.03 39.70
N LEU A 652 -20.46 0.17 39.51
CA LEU A 652 -21.26 0.53 38.33
C LEU A 652 -20.46 0.44 37.02
N MET A 653 -19.16 0.77 37.06
CA MET A 653 -18.28 0.79 35.89
C MET A 653 -17.67 -0.58 35.53
N LYS A 654 -17.71 -1.58 36.42
CA LYS A 654 -17.32 -2.99 36.08
C LYS A 654 -18.10 -3.58 34.90
N ASN A 655 -19.27 -3.04 34.58
CA ASN A 655 -20.15 -3.54 33.52
C ASN A 655 -20.06 -2.73 32.20
N GLY A 656 -19.30 -1.64 32.15
CA GLY A 656 -19.21 -0.74 31.00
C GLY A 656 -17.81 -0.71 30.37
N THR A 657 -17.63 -1.36 29.23
CA THR A 657 -16.31 -1.53 28.57
C THR A 657 -15.90 -0.35 27.67
N GLU A 658 -16.26 0.91 27.97
CA GLU A 658 -16.10 2.03 27.02
C GLU A 658 -15.09 3.14 27.39
N ASP A 659 -14.87 3.49 28.67
CA ASP A 659 -13.91 4.58 29.02
C ASP A 659 -13.03 4.25 30.24
N SER A 660 -11.91 3.56 29.99
CA SER A 660 -10.81 3.36 30.96
C SER A 660 -10.17 4.68 31.40
N ALA A 661 -10.11 5.67 30.51
CA ALA A 661 -9.59 7.01 30.77
C ALA A 661 -10.38 7.75 31.87
N LEU A 662 -11.72 7.75 31.79
CA LEU A 662 -12.60 8.38 32.79
C LEU A 662 -12.53 7.66 34.15
N LEU A 663 -12.32 6.34 34.15
CA LEU A 663 -12.06 5.54 35.35
C LEU A 663 -10.76 5.99 36.06
N VAL A 664 -9.69 6.18 35.29
CA VAL A 664 -8.39 6.66 35.79
C VAL A 664 -8.50 8.10 36.32
N GLU A 665 -9.15 9.01 35.59
CA GLU A 665 -9.38 10.39 36.06
C GLU A 665 -10.19 10.44 37.37
N ALA A 666 -11.29 9.68 37.46
CA ALA A 666 -12.10 9.62 38.67
C ALA A 666 -11.31 9.06 39.86
N GLY A 667 -10.50 8.04 39.62
CA GLY A 667 -9.60 7.46 40.63
C GLY A 667 -8.53 8.43 41.11
N LEU A 668 -7.87 9.13 40.19
CA LEU A 668 -6.88 10.17 40.48
C LEU A 668 -7.46 11.37 41.22
N ALA A 669 -8.64 11.84 40.84
CA ALA A 669 -9.31 12.93 41.55
C ALA A 669 -9.58 12.54 43.02
N CYS A 670 -9.92 11.27 43.28
CA CYS A 670 -10.09 10.75 44.64
C CYS A 670 -8.75 10.66 45.39
N LEU A 671 -7.70 10.08 44.77
CA LEU A 671 -6.36 10.02 45.37
C LEU A 671 -5.78 11.42 45.64
N SER A 672 -6.03 12.39 44.76
CA SER A 672 -5.61 13.78 44.92
C SER A 672 -6.29 14.45 46.12
N VAL A 673 -7.61 14.29 46.26
CA VAL A 673 -8.35 14.79 47.42
C VAL A 673 -7.89 14.10 48.71
N LEU A 674 -7.62 12.80 48.69
CA LEU A 674 -7.15 12.07 49.88
C LEU A 674 -5.72 12.46 50.28
N SER A 675 -4.80 12.58 49.32
CA SER A 675 -3.42 13.02 49.54
C SER A 675 -3.35 14.46 50.06
N SER A 676 -4.06 15.39 49.40
CA SER A 676 -4.00 16.82 49.74
C SER A 676 -4.77 17.21 51.00
N LYS A 677 -5.91 16.55 51.30
CA LYS A 677 -6.74 16.89 52.47
C LYS A 677 -6.30 16.18 53.75
N TYR A 678 -5.66 15.01 53.64
CA TYR A 678 -5.32 14.15 54.79
C TYR A 678 -3.83 13.79 54.89
N SER A 679 -2.96 14.39 54.06
CA SER A 679 -1.51 14.18 54.07
C SER A 679 -1.10 12.70 54.04
N LEU A 680 -1.83 11.90 53.25
CA LEU A 680 -1.67 10.46 53.21
C LEU A 680 -0.46 10.06 52.38
N ALA A 681 0.49 9.33 52.96
CA ALA A 681 1.59 8.73 52.21
C ALA A 681 1.09 7.55 51.36
N LEU A 682 1.29 7.62 50.04
CA LEU A 682 0.98 6.54 49.11
C LEU A 682 2.05 5.44 49.19
N ASP A 683 1.65 4.18 49.02
CA ASP A 683 2.54 3.02 49.05
C ASP A 683 3.31 2.79 47.72
N GLU A 684 4.32 1.92 47.75
CA GLU A 684 5.22 1.65 46.61
C GLU A 684 4.45 1.20 45.34
N ASP A 685 3.43 0.34 45.47
CA ASP A 685 2.61 -0.16 44.35
C ASP A 685 1.76 0.97 43.73
N THR A 686 1.12 1.80 44.56
CA THR A 686 0.35 2.95 44.07
C THR A 686 1.24 3.96 43.36
N ARG A 687 2.44 4.28 43.90
CA ARG A 687 3.41 5.17 43.24
C ARG A 687 3.87 4.60 41.88
N LEU A 688 4.17 3.30 41.81
CA LEU A 688 4.53 2.62 40.55
C LEU A 688 3.38 2.66 39.53
N LYS A 689 2.13 2.55 39.98
CA LYS A 689 0.94 2.63 39.12
C LYS A 689 0.63 4.06 38.64
N LEU A 690 0.93 5.09 39.44
CA LEU A 690 0.83 6.50 39.02
C LEU A 690 1.79 6.83 37.86
N ILE A 691 3.00 6.25 37.83
CA ILE A 691 3.94 6.45 36.71
C ILE A 691 3.35 5.98 35.38
N ARG A 692 2.56 4.89 35.37
CA ARG A 692 1.99 4.28 34.17
C ARG A 692 0.93 5.15 33.47
N ILE A 693 0.60 6.32 34.03
CA ILE A 693 -0.40 7.28 33.54
C ILE A 693 0.17 8.70 33.42
N THR A 694 1.49 8.87 33.29
CA THR A 694 2.12 10.19 33.09
C THR A 694 2.26 10.63 31.63
N ASP A 695 2.01 9.76 30.65
CA ASP A 695 2.18 10.08 29.21
C ASP A 695 0.85 9.98 28.43
N THR A 696 0.46 11.11 27.83
CA THR A 696 -0.79 11.26 27.05
C THR A 696 -0.78 10.54 25.69
N ARG A 697 0.34 9.91 25.32
CA ARG A 697 0.42 9.01 24.16
C ARG A 697 -0.14 7.62 24.46
N ASP A 698 -0.27 7.25 25.72
CA ASP A 698 -0.86 5.97 26.11
C ASP A 698 -2.40 6.02 25.98
N PRO A 699 -3.07 5.02 25.39
CA PRO A 699 -4.53 5.06 25.15
C PRO A 699 -5.42 5.13 26.39
N TRP A 700 -4.86 4.88 27.59
CA TRP A 700 -5.57 4.90 28.87
C TRP A 700 -5.31 6.19 29.67
N THR A 701 -4.55 7.14 29.11
CA THR A 701 -4.10 8.36 29.79
C THR A 701 -4.65 9.62 29.11
N THR A 702 -5.34 10.47 29.86
CA THR A 702 -5.76 11.81 29.40
C THR A 702 -4.73 12.88 29.79
N PRO A 703 -4.80 14.10 29.21
CA PRO A 703 -4.00 15.23 29.67
C PRO A 703 -4.23 15.56 31.15
N ILE A 704 -5.47 15.46 31.64
CA ILE A 704 -5.81 15.75 33.05
C ILE A 704 -5.21 14.68 33.97
N SER A 705 -5.35 13.40 33.61
CA SER A 705 -4.77 12.32 34.41
C SER A 705 -3.24 12.40 34.47
N ALA A 706 -2.58 12.75 33.34
CA ALA A 706 -1.14 12.90 33.29
C ALA A 706 -0.63 14.04 34.19
N THR A 707 -1.27 15.21 34.16
CA THR A 707 -0.93 16.33 35.04
C THR A 707 -1.14 15.95 36.51
N THR A 708 -2.32 15.44 36.89
CA THR A 708 -2.61 15.09 38.29
C THR A 708 -1.74 13.95 38.82
N ALA A 709 -1.41 12.95 38.00
CA ALA A 709 -0.48 11.88 38.41
C ALA A 709 0.94 12.41 38.63
N THR A 710 1.41 13.32 37.77
CA THR A 710 2.74 13.96 37.91
C THR A 710 2.81 14.85 39.15
N GLU A 711 1.78 15.65 39.40
CA GLU A 711 1.65 16.47 40.61
C GLU A 711 1.64 15.61 41.88
N LEU A 712 0.91 14.49 41.89
CA LEU A 712 0.88 13.58 43.04
C LEU A 712 2.21 12.87 43.28
N LEU A 713 2.92 12.47 42.24
CA LEU A 713 4.27 11.89 42.37
C LEU A 713 5.25 12.92 42.95
N ALA A 714 5.22 14.17 42.48
CA ALA A 714 6.06 15.26 42.99
C ALA A 714 5.72 15.67 44.44
N GLN A 715 4.48 15.45 44.91
CA GLN A 715 4.09 15.66 46.30
C GLN A 715 4.52 14.51 47.25
N GLN A 716 4.84 13.33 46.70
CA GLN A 716 5.01 12.08 47.46
C GLN A 716 6.45 11.56 47.49
N LEU A 717 7.35 12.13 46.69
CA LEU A 717 8.76 11.78 46.58
C LEU A 717 9.61 13.05 46.72
N THR A 718 10.47 13.09 47.74
CA THR A 718 11.55 14.08 47.82
C THR A 718 12.69 13.75 46.85
N ASP A 719 13.60 14.69 46.59
CA ASP A 719 14.72 14.47 45.64
C ASP A 719 15.64 13.29 46.01
N GLU A 720 15.83 13.04 47.31
CA GLU A 720 16.60 11.89 47.81
C GLU A 720 15.83 10.58 47.59
N GLU A 721 14.56 10.51 48.02
CA GLU A 721 13.70 9.33 47.82
C GLU A 721 13.46 9.02 46.34
N MET A 722 13.41 10.02 45.47
CA MET A 722 13.21 9.87 44.03
C MET A 722 14.34 9.06 43.39
N THR A 723 15.59 9.25 43.83
CA THR A 723 16.75 8.50 43.33
C THR A 723 16.64 7.01 43.67
N ASP A 724 16.38 6.69 44.94
CA ASP A 724 16.22 5.30 45.40
C ASP A 724 14.98 4.63 44.79
N PHE A 725 13.88 5.38 44.62
CA PHE A 725 12.65 4.90 44.01
C PHE A 725 12.81 4.57 42.51
N ILE A 726 13.59 5.38 41.77
CA ILE A 726 13.96 5.07 40.38
C ILE A 726 14.83 3.81 40.32
N VAL A 727 15.86 3.71 41.15
CA VAL A 727 16.85 2.62 41.05
C VAL A 727 16.28 1.28 41.52
N GLY A 728 15.63 1.23 42.69
CA GLY A 728 15.09 -0.01 43.26
C GLY A 728 13.74 -0.41 42.64
N PRO A 729 12.62 0.21 43.08
CA PRO A 729 11.27 -0.08 42.60
C PRO A 729 11.08 -0.05 41.08
N VAL A 730 11.46 1.04 40.40
CA VAL A 730 11.20 1.20 38.96
C VAL A 730 12.15 0.35 38.11
N LEU A 731 13.46 0.53 38.25
CA LEU A 731 14.44 -0.13 37.38
C LEU A 731 14.72 -1.58 37.79
N GLN A 732 15.05 -1.86 39.07
CA GLN A 732 15.47 -3.22 39.48
C GLN A 732 14.31 -4.19 39.71
N LYS A 733 13.24 -3.78 40.41
CA LYS A 733 12.11 -4.67 40.73
C LYS A 733 11.12 -4.80 39.56
N THR A 734 10.88 -3.72 38.82
CA THR A 734 9.79 -3.65 37.82
C THR A 734 10.27 -3.85 36.39
N LEU A 735 11.18 -3.01 35.88
CA LEU A 735 11.59 -3.07 34.47
C LEU A 735 12.61 -4.19 34.19
N LYS A 736 13.71 -4.27 34.95
CA LYS A 736 14.81 -5.23 34.67
C LYS A 736 14.37 -6.69 34.47
N PRO A 737 13.45 -7.28 35.27
CA PRO A 737 13.03 -8.67 35.08
C PRO A 737 12.41 -8.92 33.70
N LEU A 738 11.67 -7.95 33.16
CA LEU A 738 11.02 -8.02 31.85
C LEU A 738 12.02 -7.99 30.67
N PHE A 739 13.21 -7.40 30.87
CA PHE A 739 14.14 -7.08 29.78
C PHE A 739 15.49 -7.81 29.82
N THR A 740 15.72 -8.72 30.77
CA THR A 740 17.05 -9.32 31.05
C THR A 740 17.61 -10.23 29.92
N ARG A 741 16.83 -10.61 28.91
CA ARG A 741 17.26 -11.54 27.82
C ARG A 741 17.26 -10.99 26.39
N HIS A 742 16.89 -9.73 26.16
CA HIS A 742 16.39 -9.31 24.83
C HIS A 742 17.39 -8.74 23.81
N SER A 743 18.68 -8.55 24.13
CA SER A 743 19.66 -8.06 23.13
C SER A 743 21.02 -8.75 23.23
N SER A 744 21.54 -9.24 22.11
CA SER A 744 22.83 -9.94 21.99
C SER A 744 24.05 -9.02 22.10
N ARG A 745 23.84 -7.70 22.00
CA ARG A 745 24.87 -6.66 22.08
C ARG A 745 25.40 -6.44 23.49
N ILE A 746 24.70 -6.94 24.50
CA ILE A 746 24.99 -6.75 25.92
C ILE A 746 25.01 -8.09 26.67
N THR A 747 25.70 -8.09 27.80
CA THR A 747 25.63 -9.16 28.79
C THR A 747 24.35 -9.03 29.63
N ALA A 748 23.96 -10.10 30.34
CA ALA A 748 22.85 -10.07 31.31
C ALA A 748 23.02 -9.04 32.46
N SER A 749 24.19 -8.39 32.56
CA SER A 749 24.47 -7.29 33.49
C SER A 749 24.22 -5.89 32.90
N GLY A 750 23.83 -5.77 31.63
CA GLY A 750 23.65 -4.50 30.92
C GLY A 750 24.93 -3.90 30.31
N ARG A 751 26.10 -4.54 30.52
CA ARG A 751 27.38 -4.10 29.94
C ARG A 751 27.57 -4.62 28.50
N PRO A 752 28.27 -3.89 27.61
CA PRO A 752 28.56 -4.34 26.23
C PRO A 752 29.18 -5.75 26.15
N SER A 753 28.76 -6.52 25.14
CA SER A 753 29.21 -7.88 24.90
C SER A 753 30.52 -7.92 24.10
N GLN A 754 31.51 -8.68 24.58
CA GLN A 754 32.79 -8.87 23.88
C GLN A 754 32.68 -9.73 22.62
N TYR A 755 31.57 -10.46 22.44
CA TYR A 755 31.32 -11.35 21.29
C TYR A 755 30.51 -10.69 20.16
N SER A 756 30.32 -9.37 20.21
CA SER A 756 29.58 -8.62 19.19
C SER A 756 30.42 -8.37 17.92
N THR A 757 30.92 -9.44 17.28
CA THR A 757 31.54 -9.35 15.95
C THR A 757 30.46 -9.19 14.89
N ALA A 758 30.57 -8.11 14.11
CA ALA A 758 29.67 -7.84 12.99
C ALA A 758 29.71 -8.98 11.96
N GLY A 759 28.63 -9.75 11.85
CA GLY A 759 28.52 -10.82 10.86
C GLY A 759 27.33 -11.76 11.05
N ASP A 760 27.01 -12.15 12.29
CA ASP A 760 26.05 -13.23 12.54
C ASP A 760 24.58 -12.76 12.53
N ARG A 761 24.07 -12.44 11.34
CA ARG A 761 22.62 -12.22 11.08
C ARG A 761 21.77 -13.49 11.20
N SER A 762 22.40 -14.66 11.38
CA SER A 762 21.77 -15.98 11.33
C SER A 762 21.04 -16.35 12.62
N ARG A 763 21.29 -15.64 13.72
CA ARG A 763 20.53 -15.75 14.98
C ARG A 763 19.51 -14.63 15.11
N MET A 764 18.48 -14.68 14.29
CA MET A 764 17.22 -14.03 14.66
C MET A 764 16.66 -14.77 15.88
N PHE A 765 16.61 -14.10 17.03
CA PHE A 765 15.92 -14.64 18.20
C PHE A 765 14.42 -14.58 17.94
N GLU A 766 13.87 -15.70 17.48
CA GLU A 766 12.44 -15.92 17.30
C GLU A 766 11.70 -16.16 18.64
N GLU A 767 12.21 -15.55 19.73
CA GLU A 767 11.45 -15.41 20.98
C GLU A 767 10.56 -14.17 20.85
N VAL A 768 9.27 -14.45 20.61
CA VAL A 768 8.17 -13.47 20.65
C VAL A 768 8.35 -12.53 21.85
N GLN A 769 8.30 -11.22 21.62
CA GLN A 769 8.48 -10.22 22.67
C GLN A 769 7.26 -10.15 23.60
N THR A 770 7.09 -11.17 24.46
CA THR A 770 5.94 -11.37 25.36
C THR A 770 5.71 -10.21 26.33
N TRP A 771 6.76 -9.47 26.67
CA TRP A 771 6.68 -8.32 27.58
C TRP A 771 5.67 -7.26 27.12
N LYS A 772 5.37 -7.14 25.82
CA LYS A 772 4.42 -6.13 25.32
C LYS A 772 2.97 -6.43 25.74
N ASP A 773 2.62 -7.71 25.85
CA ASP A 773 1.29 -8.13 26.32
C ASP A 773 1.18 -8.02 27.86
N GLU A 774 2.30 -8.25 28.55
CA GLU A 774 2.43 -8.21 30.02
C GLU A 774 2.60 -6.79 30.60
N ALA A 775 3.29 -5.90 29.88
CA ALA A 775 3.77 -4.61 30.37
C ALA A 775 3.78 -3.49 29.28
N PRO A 776 2.63 -3.15 28.67
CA PRO A 776 2.55 -2.09 27.65
C PRO A 776 2.87 -0.68 28.18
N TRP A 777 2.93 -0.50 29.51
CA TRP A 777 3.32 0.73 30.20
C TRP A 777 4.84 0.89 30.38
N ALA A 778 5.65 -0.07 29.92
CA ALA A 778 7.11 -0.05 30.10
C ALA A 778 7.78 1.16 29.43
N GLU A 779 7.30 1.58 28.25
CA GLU A 779 7.74 2.79 27.55
C GLU A 779 7.59 4.04 28.45
N THR A 780 6.42 4.20 29.05
CA THR A 780 6.05 5.31 29.93
C THR A 780 6.87 5.33 31.21
N ALA A 781 7.01 4.17 31.86
CA ALA A 781 7.84 4.03 33.05
C ALA A 781 9.32 4.32 32.76
N MET A 782 9.82 3.90 31.60
CA MET A 782 11.19 4.17 31.18
C MET A 782 11.41 5.65 30.83
N GLN A 783 10.47 6.28 30.09
CA GLN A 783 10.50 7.70 29.78
C GLN A 783 10.49 8.55 31.06
N TRP A 784 9.62 8.20 32.03
CA TRP A 784 9.55 8.87 33.33
C TRP A 784 10.87 8.71 34.12
N ALA A 785 11.41 7.50 34.21
CA ALA A 785 12.67 7.24 34.89
C ALA A 785 13.83 8.05 34.29
N VAL A 786 13.94 8.10 32.96
CA VAL A 786 14.95 8.93 32.26
C VAL A 786 14.71 10.43 32.51
N ASN A 787 13.46 10.89 32.51
CA ASN A 787 13.11 12.30 32.71
C ASN A 787 13.37 12.78 34.14
N MET A 788 13.17 11.94 35.15
CA MET A 788 13.44 12.25 36.56
C MET A 788 14.90 12.00 36.97
N SER A 789 15.65 11.17 36.23
CA SER A 789 17.05 10.89 36.54
C SER A 789 17.97 12.10 36.37
N THR A 790 18.90 12.27 37.32
CA THR A 790 20.02 13.22 37.23
C THR A 790 21.21 12.61 36.48
N PRO A 791 22.17 13.43 35.97
CA PRO A 791 23.38 12.92 35.33
C PRO A 791 24.24 12.02 36.24
N THR A 792 24.27 12.30 37.55
CA THR A 792 24.97 11.51 38.56
C THR A 792 24.33 10.13 38.78
N LEU A 793 22.99 10.06 38.84
CA LEU A 793 22.25 8.80 38.91
C LEU A 793 22.57 7.93 37.68
N ILE A 794 22.49 8.51 36.47
CA ILE A 794 22.81 7.80 35.22
C ILE A 794 24.27 7.33 35.22
N GLN A 795 25.22 8.15 35.67
CA GLN A 795 26.63 7.77 35.76
C GLN A 795 26.86 6.52 36.62
N GLN A 796 26.12 6.38 37.72
CA GLN A 796 26.24 5.24 38.65
C GLN A 796 25.44 4.01 38.19
N HIS A 797 24.28 4.20 37.54
CA HIS A 797 23.29 3.14 37.31
C HIS A 797 22.92 2.85 35.84
N TRP A 798 23.63 3.43 34.86
CA TRP A 798 23.41 3.19 33.41
C TRP A 798 23.20 1.71 32.96
N PRO A 799 23.81 0.67 33.57
CA PRO A 799 23.59 -0.71 33.12
C PRO A 799 22.16 -1.21 33.38
N LEU A 800 21.39 -0.55 34.25
CA LEU A 800 19.98 -0.87 34.47
C LEU A 800 19.07 -0.32 33.37
N PHE A 801 19.45 0.81 32.76
CA PHE A 801 18.69 1.44 31.67
C PHE A 801 18.94 0.73 30.33
N THR A 802 20.18 0.31 30.09
CA THR A 802 20.65 -0.19 28.79
C THR A 802 19.81 -1.33 28.18
N PRO A 803 19.45 -2.41 28.90
CA PRO A 803 18.66 -3.50 28.31
C PRO A 803 17.28 -3.05 27.83
N VAL A 804 16.65 -2.14 28.58
CA VAL A 804 15.32 -1.60 28.26
C VAL A 804 15.41 -0.69 27.02
N LEU A 805 16.38 0.23 26.99
CA LEU A 805 16.58 1.13 25.84
C LEU A 805 16.80 0.36 24.53
N LEU A 806 17.64 -0.68 24.54
CA LEU A 806 17.90 -1.51 23.36
C LEU A 806 16.65 -2.31 22.96
N ALA A 807 15.93 -2.92 23.90
CA ALA A 807 14.71 -3.67 23.60
C ALA A 807 13.60 -2.80 22.99
N LEU A 808 13.53 -1.51 23.33
CA LEU A 808 12.59 -0.56 22.71
C LEU A 808 13.02 -0.17 21.28
N VAL A 809 14.31 0.12 21.05
CA VAL A 809 14.84 0.51 19.73
C VAL A 809 14.89 -0.68 18.74
N GLU A 810 15.14 -1.90 19.24
CA GLU A 810 15.20 -3.13 18.44
C GLU A 810 13.82 -3.81 18.28
N ASN A 811 12.74 -3.23 18.81
CA ASN A 811 11.34 -3.73 18.74
C ASN A 811 10.78 -3.78 17.31
N GLU A 812 10.01 -4.79 16.91
CA GLU A 812 9.42 -4.83 15.56
C GLU A 812 8.40 -3.71 15.27
N SER A 813 7.76 -3.18 16.31
CA SER A 813 6.68 -2.18 16.23
C SER A 813 7.24 -0.77 16.05
N ILE A 814 6.88 -0.12 14.95
CA ILE A 814 7.38 1.21 14.57
C ILE A 814 7.13 2.29 15.64
N ASP A 815 5.93 2.33 16.24
CA ASP A 815 5.61 3.28 17.32
C ASP A 815 6.56 3.13 18.52
N VAL A 816 6.87 1.87 18.88
CA VAL A 816 7.73 1.51 20.01
C VAL A 816 9.18 1.88 19.69
N LYS A 817 9.64 1.66 18.45
CA LYS A 817 10.95 2.15 17.98
C LYS A 817 11.05 3.66 18.09
N SER A 818 10.06 4.39 17.56
CA SER A 818 10.04 5.86 17.57
C SER A 818 10.16 6.40 18.98
N ARG A 819 9.31 5.91 19.90
CA ARG A 819 9.32 6.30 21.32
C ARG A 819 10.60 5.83 22.02
N GLY A 820 11.11 4.65 21.71
CA GLY A 820 12.40 4.13 22.19
C GLY A 820 13.58 5.03 21.79
N LEU A 821 13.61 5.53 20.55
CA LEU A 821 14.61 6.47 20.06
C LEU A 821 14.52 7.84 20.76
N GLU A 822 13.32 8.35 21.02
CA GLU A 822 13.14 9.59 21.80
C GLU A 822 13.62 9.44 23.26
N ILE A 823 13.29 8.32 23.92
CA ILE A 823 13.76 7.99 25.27
C ILE A 823 15.29 7.87 25.27
N LEU A 824 15.87 7.18 24.28
CA LEU A 824 17.32 7.05 24.12
C LEU A 824 17.99 8.42 23.88
N ALA A 825 17.41 9.28 23.04
CA ALA A 825 17.89 10.65 22.83
C ALA A 825 17.82 11.50 24.10
N SER A 826 16.88 11.21 24.99
CA SER A 826 16.73 11.88 26.29
C SER A 826 17.74 11.35 27.31
N PHE A 827 18.02 10.05 27.29
CA PHE A 827 19.04 9.40 28.11
C PHE A 827 20.45 9.85 27.72
N VAL A 828 20.79 9.83 26.42
CA VAL A 828 22.11 10.27 25.92
C VAL A 828 22.39 11.73 26.28
N ALA A 829 21.40 12.61 26.19
CA ALA A 829 21.56 14.02 26.56
C ALA A 829 21.89 14.25 28.05
N LYS A 830 21.54 13.30 28.93
CA LYS A 830 21.83 13.35 30.37
C LYS A 830 23.02 12.47 30.79
N CYS A 831 23.46 11.55 29.94
CA CYS A 831 24.55 10.63 30.24
C CYS A 831 25.89 11.34 30.04
N PRO A 832 26.79 11.38 31.06
CA PRO A 832 28.08 12.02 30.90
C PRO A 832 28.91 11.37 29.78
N GLY A 833 29.51 12.18 28.89
CA GLY A 833 30.27 11.69 27.73
C GLY A 833 31.36 10.68 28.07
N GLN A 834 32.03 10.87 29.22
CA GLN A 834 33.02 9.94 29.76
C GLN A 834 32.45 8.53 29.98
N VAL A 835 31.18 8.38 30.35
CA VAL A 835 30.52 7.08 30.51
C VAL A 835 30.28 6.46 29.14
N LEU A 836 29.73 7.22 28.20
CA LEU A 836 29.43 6.77 26.84
C LEU A 836 30.68 6.25 26.12
N GLN A 837 31.81 6.93 26.29
CA GLN A 837 33.12 6.56 25.72
C GLN A 837 33.80 5.43 26.51
N ASN A 838 34.10 5.62 27.80
CA ASN A 838 34.96 4.70 28.56
C ASN A 838 34.32 3.32 28.79
N THR A 839 32.99 3.22 28.80
CA THR A 839 32.29 1.93 28.93
C THR A 839 32.01 1.24 27.60
N GLY A 840 32.21 1.95 26.48
CA GLY A 840 31.87 1.50 25.12
C GLY A 840 30.37 1.54 24.79
N ILE A 841 29.51 1.97 25.71
CA ILE A 841 28.05 1.93 25.50
C ILE A 841 27.57 2.88 24.38
N GLY A 842 28.28 3.98 24.13
CA GLY A 842 27.96 4.90 23.04
C GLY A 842 27.96 4.22 21.66
N ARG A 843 28.91 3.29 21.42
CA ARG A 843 28.97 2.51 20.18
C ARG A 843 27.83 1.49 20.07
N VAL A 844 27.39 0.92 21.19
CA VAL A 844 26.22 0.02 21.22
C VAL A 844 24.95 0.76 20.81
N PHE A 845 24.77 1.99 21.28
CA PHE A 845 23.65 2.84 20.86
C PHE A 845 23.79 3.32 19.41
N GLU A 846 24.99 3.62 18.92
CA GLU A 846 25.23 3.88 17.49
C GLU A 846 24.80 2.69 16.63
N ASP A 847 25.30 1.48 16.92
CA ASP A 847 25.05 0.28 16.10
C ASP A 847 23.59 -0.22 16.16
N ALA A 848 22.84 0.15 17.20
CA ALA A 848 21.40 -0.09 17.30
C ALA A 848 20.59 0.97 16.53
N THR A 849 21.04 2.22 16.53
CA THR A 849 20.32 3.35 15.91
C THR A 849 20.57 3.45 14.40
N PHE A 850 21.81 3.24 13.95
CA PHE A 850 22.20 3.48 12.55
C PHE A 850 21.37 2.71 11.50
N PRO A 851 20.97 1.44 11.72
CA PRO A 851 20.09 0.72 10.79
C PRO A 851 18.71 1.37 10.60
N MET A 852 18.25 2.20 11.54
CA MET A 852 16.95 2.86 11.47
C MET A 852 16.91 3.97 10.41
N LEU A 853 18.07 4.47 9.97
CA LEU A 853 18.16 5.44 8.87
C LEU A 853 17.75 4.87 7.50
N LEU A 854 17.64 3.55 7.38
CA LEU A 854 17.24 2.85 6.15
C LEU A 854 15.73 2.55 6.08
N TYR A 855 14.93 3.01 7.05
CA TYR A 855 13.47 2.88 7.04
C TYR A 855 12.85 3.90 6.10
N LEU A 856 12.94 3.63 4.79
CA LEU A 856 12.53 4.53 3.71
C LEU A 856 11.26 4.03 2.98
N PRO A 857 10.55 4.91 2.24
CA PRO A 857 9.31 4.63 1.50
C PRO A 857 9.27 3.40 0.58
N SER A 858 10.42 2.86 0.16
CA SER A 858 10.48 1.62 -0.63
C SER A 858 10.10 0.36 0.15
N VAL A 859 10.09 0.41 1.48
CA VAL A 859 9.76 -0.72 2.37
C VAL A 859 8.81 -0.32 3.50
N THR A 860 8.90 0.92 4.00
CA THR A 860 8.11 1.46 5.13
C THR A 860 7.25 2.63 4.66
N PRO A 861 5.93 2.71 4.96
CA PRO A 861 5.08 3.85 4.59
C PRO A 861 5.67 5.22 4.99
N GLU A 862 5.45 6.26 4.17
CA GLU A 862 6.08 7.59 4.33
C GLU A 862 5.89 8.20 5.74
N GLU A 863 4.68 8.13 6.31
CA GLU A 863 4.39 8.64 7.65
C GLU A 863 5.13 7.88 8.76
N GLN A 864 5.34 6.58 8.58
CA GLN A 864 6.09 5.74 9.50
C GLN A 864 7.60 5.97 9.36
N SER A 865 8.09 6.21 8.14
CA SER A 865 9.46 6.63 7.87
C SER A 865 9.78 7.97 8.53
N THR A 866 8.94 9.00 8.39
CA THR A 866 9.20 10.31 9.01
C THR A 866 9.23 10.22 10.55
N ALA A 867 8.37 9.38 11.14
CA ALA A 867 8.33 9.14 12.59
C ALA A 867 9.63 8.49 13.13
N ILE A 868 10.29 7.61 12.37
CA ILE A 868 11.55 6.98 12.80
C ILE A 868 12.77 7.87 12.52
N LEU A 869 12.84 8.47 11.32
CA LEU A 869 14.05 9.14 10.85
C LEU A 869 14.45 10.32 11.74
N SER A 870 13.49 11.16 12.16
CA SER A 870 13.82 12.35 12.96
C SER A 870 14.44 11.98 14.33
N PRO A 871 13.80 11.14 15.18
CA PRO A 871 14.41 10.65 16.42
C PRO A 871 15.74 9.91 16.22
N ALA A 872 15.88 9.11 15.15
CA ALA A 872 17.12 8.39 14.87
C ALA A 872 18.31 9.34 14.63
N TYR A 873 18.12 10.40 13.85
CA TYR A 873 19.15 11.42 13.68
C TYR A 873 19.42 12.19 14.99
N ASP A 874 18.41 12.46 15.81
CA ASP A 874 18.59 13.16 17.09
C ASP A 874 19.42 12.36 18.10
N VAL A 875 19.27 11.02 18.13
CA VAL A 875 20.15 10.14 18.91
C VAL A 875 21.60 10.24 18.43
N LEU A 876 21.84 10.13 17.11
CA LEU A 876 23.19 10.15 16.55
C LEU A 876 23.88 11.51 16.74
N THR A 877 23.16 12.62 16.56
CA THR A 877 23.69 13.97 16.81
C THR A 877 24.04 14.15 18.28
N LYS A 878 23.18 13.74 19.22
CA LYS A 878 23.46 13.84 20.66
C LYS A 878 24.61 12.93 21.11
N LEU A 879 24.74 11.73 20.53
CA LEU A 879 25.92 10.88 20.76
C LEU A 879 27.21 11.58 20.30
N ALA A 880 27.18 12.24 19.14
CA ALA A 880 28.31 13.03 18.66
C ALA A 880 28.61 14.25 19.55
N GLU A 881 27.59 14.95 20.05
CA GLU A 881 27.73 16.10 20.96
C GLU A 881 28.26 15.72 22.34
N SER A 882 27.90 14.54 22.85
CA SER A 882 28.41 14.01 24.12
C SER A 882 29.94 13.77 24.11
N SER A 883 30.55 13.69 22.93
CA SER A 883 31.98 13.50 22.78
C SER A 883 32.72 14.84 22.81
N GLU A 884 33.30 15.17 23.96
CA GLU A 884 33.99 16.44 24.20
C GLU A 884 35.07 16.75 23.16
N GLY A 885 35.09 18.01 22.71
CA GLY A 885 36.06 18.56 21.76
C GLY A 885 35.63 18.51 20.30
N PHE A 886 35.59 19.67 19.64
CA PHE A 886 35.30 19.79 18.19
C PHE A 886 36.31 19.01 17.31
N GLN A 887 37.52 18.76 17.83
CA GLN A 887 38.56 17.95 17.18
C GLN A 887 38.51 16.45 17.53
N ASN A 888 37.52 15.97 18.29
CA ASN A 888 37.41 14.54 18.61
C ASN A 888 37.23 13.72 17.31
N PRO A 889 38.04 12.66 17.07
CA PRO A 889 37.95 11.87 15.85
C PRO A 889 36.67 11.02 15.78
N GLU A 890 36.19 10.48 16.90
CA GLU A 890 35.00 9.63 16.94
C GLU A 890 33.74 10.44 16.61
N ARG A 891 33.61 11.63 17.23
CA ARG A 891 32.57 12.63 16.92
C ARG A 891 32.48 12.92 15.42
N ARG A 892 33.63 13.15 14.78
CA ARG A 892 33.72 13.48 13.35
C ARG A 892 33.35 12.28 12.48
N GLN A 893 33.87 11.08 12.81
CA GLN A 893 33.57 9.85 12.10
C GLN A 893 32.07 9.49 12.14
N LEU A 894 31.41 9.67 13.29
CA LEU A 894 29.97 9.45 13.44
C LEU A 894 29.14 10.40 12.57
N LEU A 895 29.41 11.71 12.64
CA LEU A 895 28.68 12.72 11.84
C LEU A 895 28.95 12.56 10.33
N ASP A 896 30.16 12.17 9.94
CA ASP A 896 30.50 11.83 8.55
C ASP A 896 29.70 10.63 8.02
N LYS A 897 29.60 9.57 8.83
CA LYS A 897 28.84 8.36 8.55
C LYS A 897 27.35 8.70 8.43
N ALA A 898 26.80 9.49 9.35
CA ALA A 898 25.42 9.97 9.30
C ALA A 898 25.12 10.82 8.07
N LEU A 899 26.06 11.68 7.62
CA LEU A 899 25.88 12.47 6.41
C LEU A 899 25.95 11.63 5.12
N ARG A 900 26.95 10.74 5.01
CA ARG A 900 27.18 9.95 3.79
C ARG A 900 26.23 8.77 3.66
N ASP A 901 26.20 7.94 4.69
CA ASP A 901 25.54 6.64 4.68
C ASP A 901 24.09 6.75 5.23
N GLY A 902 23.74 7.92 5.79
CA GLY A 902 22.38 8.33 6.14
C GLY A 902 21.81 9.37 5.16
N ILE A 903 22.19 10.66 5.29
CA ILE A 903 21.55 11.77 4.56
C ILE A 903 21.61 11.61 3.03
N PHE A 904 22.81 11.41 2.46
CA PHE A 904 22.93 11.28 0.99
C PHE A 904 22.30 9.99 0.46
N ALA A 905 22.42 8.87 1.18
CA ALA A 905 21.75 7.62 0.82
C ALA A 905 20.22 7.75 0.87
N GLY A 906 19.69 8.36 1.94
CA GLY A 906 18.27 8.64 2.11
C GLY A 906 17.72 9.55 1.00
N HIS A 907 18.43 10.63 0.66
CA HIS A 907 18.03 11.49 -0.45
C HIS A 907 18.10 10.76 -1.80
N PHE A 908 19.12 9.95 -2.05
CA PHE A 908 19.23 9.17 -3.29
C PHE A 908 18.09 8.16 -3.48
N HIS A 909 17.62 7.53 -2.38
CA HIS A 909 16.55 6.53 -2.43
C HIS A 909 15.12 7.09 -2.25
N ALA A 910 14.97 8.31 -1.72
CA ALA A 910 13.67 8.89 -1.37
C ALA A 910 13.49 10.37 -1.81
N SER A 911 14.25 10.85 -2.80
CA SER A 911 14.16 12.22 -3.35
C SER A 911 12.76 12.62 -3.81
N GLN A 912 11.95 11.65 -4.26
CA GLN A 912 10.57 11.85 -4.71
C GLN A 912 9.54 12.08 -3.57
N TYR A 913 9.93 12.01 -2.30
CA TYR A 913 9.02 12.14 -1.15
C TYR A 913 9.30 13.44 -0.37
N SER A 914 8.51 14.50 -0.63
CA SER A 914 8.78 15.85 -0.12
C SER A 914 8.88 15.95 1.40
N ARG A 915 8.12 15.14 2.17
CA ARG A 915 8.19 15.12 3.65
C ARG A 915 9.47 14.45 4.16
N ILE A 916 9.94 13.40 3.49
CA ILE A 916 11.23 12.75 3.81
C ILE A 916 12.37 13.72 3.49
N VAL A 917 12.36 14.35 2.32
CA VAL A 917 13.37 15.36 1.94
C VAL A 917 13.39 16.52 2.92
N GLN A 918 12.23 17.01 3.40
CA GLN A 918 12.15 18.03 4.45
C GLN A 918 12.89 17.61 5.73
N VAL A 919 12.63 16.40 6.25
CA VAL A 919 13.33 15.88 7.45
C VAL A 919 14.83 15.77 7.19
N LEU A 920 15.24 15.23 6.04
CA LEU A 920 16.66 15.12 5.68
C LEU A 920 17.34 16.50 5.61
N MET A 921 16.68 17.54 5.08
CA MET A 921 17.26 18.89 5.05
C MET A 921 17.37 19.52 6.44
N GLN A 922 16.34 19.39 7.28
CA GLN A 922 16.39 19.83 8.69
C GLN A 922 17.55 19.18 9.45
N LYS A 923 17.74 17.86 9.30
CA LYS A 923 18.86 17.15 9.94
C LYS A 923 20.21 17.45 9.27
N THR A 924 20.24 17.78 7.98
CA THR A 924 21.46 18.28 7.29
C THR A 924 21.96 19.56 7.93
N ALA A 925 21.09 20.54 8.19
CA ALA A 925 21.47 21.80 8.84
C ALA A 925 22.11 21.56 10.22
N SER A 926 21.48 20.70 11.04
CA SER A 926 22.01 20.28 12.34
C SER A 926 23.39 19.61 12.21
N ILE A 927 23.52 18.56 11.38
CA ILE A 927 24.78 17.80 11.22
C ILE A 927 25.92 18.69 10.68
N VAL A 928 25.63 19.61 9.75
CA VAL A 928 26.61 20.58 9.23
C VAL A 928 27.08 21.54 10.32
N ASN A 929 26.19 22.08 11.14
CA ASN A 929 26.55 22.91 12.28
C ASN A 929 27.40 22.13 13.31
N CYS A 930 27.08 20.86 13.57
CA CYS A 930 27.88 20.02 14.46
C CYS A 930 29.27 19.71 13.86
N LEU A 931 29.39 19.45 12.55
CA LEU A 931 30.66 19.21 11.86
C LEU A 931 31.52 20.48 11.68
N GLY A 932 30.91 21.65 11.64
CA GLY A 932 31.54 22.93 11.32
C GLY A 932 32.42 22.85 10.07
N ILE A 933 33.65 23.38 10.15
CA ILE A 933 34.61 23.42 9.04
C ILE A 933 34.92 22.04 8.41
N TYR A 934 34.71 20.93 9.12
CA TYR A 934 34.93 19.58 8.56
C TYR A 934 33.87 19.17 7.53
N SER A 935 32.74 19.87 7.45
CA SER A 935 31.73 19.69 6.40
C SER A 935 32.24 20.07 4.99
N ILE A 936 33.33 20.85 4.88
CA ILE A 936 33.92 21.30 3.59
C ILE A 936 34.20 20.14 2.62
N LYS A 937 34.61 18.97 3.11
CA LYS A 937 34.88 17.80 2.23
C LYS A 937 33.64 17.25 1.54
N HIS A 938 32.46 17.52 2.09
CA HIS A 938 31.16 17.14 1.54
C HIS A 938 30.48 18.28 0.77
N LEU A 939 31.06 19.50 0.77
CA LEU A 939 30.49 20.74 0.21
C LEU A 939 29.94 20.56 -1.22
N LYS A 940 30.69 19.87 -2.09
CA LYS A 940 30.25 19.62 -3.48
C LYS A 940 28.95 18.80 -3.53
N ASN A 941 28.83 17.77 -2.69
CA ASN A 941 27.65 16.89 -2.66
C ASN A 941 26.47 17.61 -2.00
N LEU A 942 26.72 18.36 -0.91
CA LEU A 942 25.73 19.20 -0.24
C LEU A 942 25.13 20.25 -1.19
N LEU A 943 25.96 21.01 -1.90
CA LEU A 943 25.49 22.01 -2.87
C LEU A 943 24.80 21.36 -4.09
N SER A 944 25.18 20.15 -4.48
CA SER A 944 24.49 19.41 -5.55
C SER A 944 23.08 19.01 -5.11
N MET A 945 22.94 18.47 -3.89
CA MET A 945 21.67 18.05 -3.30
C MET A 945 20.71 19.23 -3.08
N ILE A 946 21.22 20.34 -2.53
CA ILE A 946 20.43 21.56 -2.34
C ILE A 946 20.03 22.17 -3.69
N SER A 947 20.91 22.15 -4.70
CA SER A 947 20.55 22.61 -6.04
C SER A 947 19.40 21.80 -6.62
N SER A 948 19.42 20.46 -6.52
CA SER A 948 18.33 19.63 -7.05
C SER A 948 16.99 19.84 -6.35
N ILE A 949 16.97 20.33 -5.10
CA ILE A 949 15.73 20.60 -4.36
C ILE A 949 15.23 22.03 -4.61
N MET A 950 16.11 23.03 -4.52
CA MET A 950 15.73 24.46 -4.58
C MET A 950 15.56 25.00 -6.00
N THR A 951 16.07 24.32 -7.04
CA THR A 951 15.91 24.75 -8.44
C THR A 951 14.92 23.91 -9.23
N ASP A 952 14.12 23.08 -8.56
CA ASP A 952 13.00 22.35 -9.19
C ASP A 952 11.88 23.36 -9.54
N PRO A 953 11.35 23.37 -10.80
CA PRO A 953 10.20 24.20 -11.18
C PRO A 953 8.96 24.01 -10.30
N PHE A 954 8.82 22.87 -9.62
CA PHE A 954 7.69 22.55 -8.75
C PHE A 954 8.03 22.62 -7.25
N ALA A 955 9.20 23.15 -6.86
CA ALA A 955 9.64 23.25 -5.46
C ALA A 955 8.61 23.95 -4.55
N THR A 956 7.94 24.96 -5.10
CA THR A 956 6.85 25.76 -4.53
C THR A 956 5.59 24.96 -4.16
N ALA A 957 5.39 23.77 -4.73
CA ALA A 957 4.26 22.89 -4.39
C ALA A 957 4.32 22.34 -2.95
N HIS A 958 5.49 22.36 -2.31
CA HIS A 958 5.64 22.02 -0.88
C HIS A 958 6.65 22.94 -0.17
N PRO A 959 6.27 24.20 0.14
CA PRO A 959 7.17 25.23 0.68
C PRO A 959 7.99 24.81 1.92
N PRO A 960 7.47 24.00 2.89
CA PRO A 960 8.26 23.56 4.05
C PRO A 960 9.54 22.78 3.69
N THR A 961 9.56 22.07 2.56
CA THR A 961 10.76 21.36 2.08
C THR A 961 11.82 22.34 1.58
N VAL A 962 11.39 23.39 0.88
CA VAL A 962 12.29 24.45 0.37
C VAL A 962 12.84 25.28 1.52
N ILE A 963 12.00 25.68 2.49
CA ILE A 963 12.44 26.39 3.70
C ILE A 963 13.52 25.57 4.44
N ALA A 964 13.33 24.26 4.62
CA ALA A 964 14.33 23.40 5.22
C ALA A 964 15.63 23.31 4.40
N ALA A 965 15.54 23.29 3.06
CA ALA A 965 16.71 23.32 2.18
C ALA A 965 17.47 24.66 2.26
N THR A 966 16.77 25.78 2.35
CA THR A 966 17.35 27.12 2.56
C THR A 966 18.04 27.21 3.93
N GLN A 967 17.47 26.65 4.99
CA GLN A 967 18.10 26.57 6.31
C GLN A 967 19.35 25.67 6.31
N ALA A 968 19.35 24.57 5.55
CA ALA A 968 20.55 23.77 5.32
C ALA A 968 21.62 24.54 4.53
N LEU A 969 21.22 25.36 3.54
CA LEU A 969 22.11 26.24 2.80
C LEU A 969 22.74 27.31 3.69
N ASN A 970 21.97 27.90 4.61
CA ASN A 970 22.48 28.83 5.63
C ASN A 970 23.58 28.17 6.48
N ALA A 971 23.32 26.99 7.04
CA ALA A 971 24.32 26.23 7.80
C ALA A 971 25.59 25.93 6.97
N ILE A 972 25.45 25.62 5.67
CA ILE A 972 26.59 25.39 4.78
C ILE A 972 27.38 26.67 4.53
N ILE A 973 26.71 27.80 4.25
CA ILE A 973 27.36 29.10 4.02
C ILE A 973 28.21 29.47 5.24
N THR A 974 27.62 29.47 6.44
CA THR A 974 28.30 29.86 7.68
C THR A 974 29.50 28.95 8.00
N ASN A 975 29.37 27.62 7.83
CA ASN A 975 30.41 26.67 8.23
C ASN A 975 31.47 26.38 7.15
N CYS A 976 31.16 26.56 5.87
CA CYS A 976 32.07 26.30 4.74
C CYS A 976 32.61 27.57 4.06
N TRP A 977 32.31 28.77 4.58
CA TRP A 977 32.70 30.05 3.96
C TRP A 977 34.15 30.11 3.42
N PRO A 978 35.19 29.66 4.16
CA PRO A 978 36.58 29.72 3.68
C PRO A 978 36.87 28.94 2.38
N ARG A 979 36.00 27.99 2.01
CA ARG A 979 36.09 27.27 0.72
C ARG A 979 35.08 27.79 -0.32
N ILE A 980 33.94 28.31 0.12
CA ILE A 980 32.91 28.90 -0.76
C ILE A 980 33.45 30.16 -1.48
N GLN A 981 34.37 30.90 -0.86
CA GLN A 981 35.10 32.02 -1.47
C GLN A 981 35.79 31.68 -2.81
N GLN A 982 36.01 30.40 -3.13
CA GLN A 982 36.50 29.99 -4.44
C GLN A 982 35.37 30.10 -5.46
N THR A 983 35.51 31.05 -6.40
CA THR A 983 34.44 31.64 -7.24
C THR A 983 33.39 30.69 -7.81
N GLU A 984 33.75 29.46 -8.16
CA GLU A 984 32.80 28.48 -8.75
C GLU A 984 31.71 28.02 -7.77
N HIS A 985 31.96 28.00 -6.45
CA HIS A 985 30.94 27.67 -5.45
C HIS A 985 30.06 28.86 -5.08
N ALA A 986 30.63 30.07 -5.00
CA ALA A 986 29.84 31.30 -4.83
C ALA A 986 28.89 31.55 -6.02
N GLU A 987 29.37 31.37 -7.27
CA GLU A 987 28.51 31.41 -8.48
C GLU A 987 27.36 30.38 -8.38
N GLN A 988 27.64 29.18 -7.88
CA GLN A 988 26.63 28.12 -7.73
C GLN A 988 25.54 28.49 -6.71
N ILE A 989 25.91 29.04 -5.55
CA ILE A 989 24.95 29.43 -4.50
C ILE A 989 24.04 30.58 -4.98
N ILE A 990 24.63 31.61 -5.61
CA ILE A 990 23.84 32.71 -6.22
C ILE A 990 22.84 32.17 -7.24
N ARG A 991 23.26 31.23 -8.10
CA ARG A 991 22.37 30.61 -9.10
C ARG A 991 21.22 29.85 -8.44
N ILE A 992 21.47 29.10 -7.36
CA ILE A 992 20.44 28.37 -6.63
C ILE A 992 19.39 29.34 -6.07
N LEU A 993 19.84 30.37 -5.35
CA LEU A 993 18.95 31.37 -4.75
C LEU A 993 18.16 32.14 -5.81
N SER A 994 18.80 32.53 -6.92
CA SER A 994 18.16 33.28 -8.00
C SER A 994 17.06 32.47 -8.70
N LEU A 995 17.33 31.19 -9.02
CA LEU A 995 16.33 30.32 -9.65
C LEU A 995 15.17 30.00 -8.70
N CYS A 996 15.47 29.70 -7.43
CA CYS A 996 14.44 29.47 -6.41
C CYS A 996 13.53 30.70 -6.24
N TRP A 997 14.10 31.90 -6.21
CA TRP A 997 13.35 33.15 -6.10
C TRP A 997 12.48 33.42 -7.32
N LEU A 998 13.00 33.18 -8.54
CA LEU A 998 12.21 33.34 -9.76
C LEU A 998 10.98 32.42 -9.77
N ASN A 999 11.16 31.12 -9.46
CA ASN A 999 10.05 30.17 -9.35
C ASN A 999 8.99 30.64 -8.34
N VAL A 1000 9.41 31.13 -7.16
CA VAL A 1000 8.51 31.69 -6.14
C VAL A 1000 7.77 32.93 -6.65
N THR A 1001 8.45 33.84 -7.34
CA THR A 1001 7.79 35.04 -7.89
C THR A 1001 6.79 34.71 -9.00
N GLU A 1002 7.11 33.81 -9.92
CA GLU A 1002 6.22 33.39 -11.01
C GLU A 1002 4.93 32.73 -10.48
N GLU A 1003 5.04 31.90 -9.44
CA GLU A 1003 3.88 31.26 -8.85
C GLU A 1003 3.02 32.26 -8.05
N SER A 1004 3.62 33.27 -7.41
CA SER A 1004 2.88 34.35 -6.73
C SER A 1004 2.16 35.32 -7.68
N ASP A 1005 2.61 35.45 -8.93
CA ASP A 1005 1.91 36.18 -9.99
C ASP A 1005 0.74 35.36 -10.58
N SER A 1006 0.72 34.04 -10.38
CA SER A 1006 -0.34 33.15 -10.86
C SER A 1006 -1.57 33.15 -9.93
N SER A 1007 -2.76 33.42 -10.47
CA SER A 1007 -3.99 33.59 -9.68
C SER A 1007 -4.70 32.27 -9.31
N SER A 1008 -4.00 31.13 -9.39
CA SER A 1008 -4.60 29.80 -9.57
C SER A 1008 -4.03 28.69 -8.67
N THR A 1009 -3.46 29.00 -7.50
CA THR A 1009 -2.75 28.02 -6.67
C THR A 1009 -3.44 27.68 -5.35
N GLN A 1010 -3.35 26.40 -4.96
CA GLN A 1010 -3.87 25.84 -3.70
C GLN A 1010 -2.94 26.08 -2.49
N VAL A 1011 -1.88 26.88 -2.66
CA VAL A 1011 -0.80 27.05 -1.69
C VAL A 1011 -1.14 28.18 -0.69
N SER A 1012 -0.80 27.99 0.58
CA SER A 1012 -1.00 29.01 1.61
C SER A 1012 -0.13 30.24 1.33
N LYS A 1013 -0.76 31.41 1.22
CA LYS A 1013 -0.06 32.70 1.06
C LYS A 1013 0.94 32.99 2.20
N ALA A 1014 0.70 32.44 3.40
CA ALA A 1014 1.61 32.58 4.53
C ALA A 1014 2.91 31.77 4.36
N ASP A 1015 2.85 30.61 3.70
CA ASP A 1015 4.02 29.74 3.51
C ASP A 1015 4.94 30.28 2.40
N VAL A 1016 4.36 30.90 1.38
CA VAL A 1016 5.09 31.61 0.30
C VAL A 1016 5.79 32.86 0.85
N GLU A 1017 5.14 33.61 1.74
CA GLU A 1017 5.76 34.74 2.45
C GLU A 1017 6.92 34.26 3.34
N ALA A 1018 6.71 33.21 4.15
CA ALA A 1018 7.77 32.64 5.01
C ALA A 1018 9.00 32.15 4.20
N LEU A 1019 8.78 31.50 3.06
CA LEU A 1019 9.85 31.10 2.14
C LEU A 1019 10.59 32.32 1.55
N SER A 1020 9.85 33.37 1.19
CA SER A 1020 10.44 34.61 0.67
C SER A 1020 11.33 35.30 1.71
N GLN A 1021 10.89 35.36 2.98
CA GLN A 1021 11.67 35.91 4.08
C GLN A 1021 12.93 35.09 4.37
N GLU A 1022 12.87 33.75 4.35
CA GLU A 1022 14.04 32.89 4.55
C GLU A 1022 15.07 33.03 3.41
N LEU A 1023 14.62 33.16 2.16
CA LEU A 1023 15.52 33.42 1.01
C LEU A 1023 16.21 34.79 1.11
N ILE A 1024 15.48 35.84 1.53
CA ILE A 1024 16.05 37.17 1.83
C ILE A 1024 17.07 37.05 2.97
N HIS A 1025 16.77 36.28 4.02
CA HIS A 1025 17.70 36.06 5.13
C HIS A 1025 19.02 35.41 4.66
N THR A 1026 18.96 34.36 3.83
CA THR A 1026 20.16 33.76 3.23
C THR A 1026 20.95 34.73 2.37
N SER A 1027 20.26 35.55 1.57
CA SER A 1027 20.90 36.59 0.76
C SER A 1027 21.60 37.64 1.63
N ASN A 1028 20.97 38.07 2.72
CA ASN A 1028 21.55 39.03 3.66
C ASN A 1028 22.79 38.46 4.36
N ILE A 1029 22.83 37.16 4.69
CA ILE A 1029 24.04 36.49 5.21
C ILE A 1029 25.18 36.57 4.17
N LEU A 1030 24.90 36.27 2.90
CA LEU A 1030 25.91 36.37 1.83
C LEU A 1030 26.40 37.81 1.63
N GLN A 1031 25.50 38.79 1.64
CA GLN A 1031 25.83 40.21 1.51
C GLN A 1031 26.67 40.72 2.68
N ALA A 1032 26.36 40.34 3.91
CA ALA A 1032 27.17 40.68 5.09
C ALA A 1032 28.59 40.08 4.99
N LEU A 1033 28.71 38.84 4.50
CA LEU A 1033 30.00 38.19 4.27
C LEU A 1033 30.80 38.75 3.08
N TRP A 1034 30.16 39.50 2.16
CA TRP A 1034 30.83 40.29 1.13
C TRP A 1034 31.22 41.70 1.60
N ALA A 1035 30.45 42.31 2.51
CA ALA A 1035 30.72 43.66 3.02
C ALA A 1035 32.07 43.77 3.76
N GLU A 1036 32.62 42.66 4.28
CA GLU A 1036 33.97 42.60 4.85
C GLU A 1036 35.11 42.68 3.81
N ASP A 1037 34.85 42.34 2.54
CA ASP A 1037 35.83 42.35 1.44
C ASP A 1037 35.11 42.31 0.08
N ASP A 1038 34.89 43.50 -0.48
CA ASP A 1038 34.11 43.74 -1.71
C ASP A 1038 34.70 43.02 -2.94
N SER A 1039 35.98 42.63 -2.90
CA SER A 1039 36.62 41.83 -3.96
C SER A 1039 36.07 40.39 -4.06
N ARG A 1040 35.26 39.96 -3.09
CA ARG A 1040 34.63 38.62 -3.02
C ARG A 1040 33.22 38.59 -3.64
N ARG A 1041 32.62 39.74 -3.96
CA ARG A 1041 31.33 39.82 -4.68
C ARG A 1041 31.54 39.31 -6.12
N PRO A 1042 30.78 38.30 -6.61
CA PRO A 1042 30.98 37.82 -7.97
C PRO A 1042 30.54 38.84 -9.01
N ALA A 1043 31.47 39.33 -9.86
CA ALA A 1043 31.22 40.40 -10.84
C ALA A 1043 30.06 40.14 -11.83
N ARG A 1044 29.66 38.88 -12.03
CA ARG A 1044 28.48 38.52 -12.84
C ARG A 1044 27.15 38.80 -12.16
N LEU A 1045 27.11 39.00 -10.84
CA LEU A 1045 25.88 39.28 -10.11
C LEU A 1045 25.26 40.60 -10.62
N ASP A 1046 26.10 41.61 -10.85
CA ASP A 1046 25.66 42.92 -11.30
C ASP A 1046 25.11 42.86 -12.75
N GLU A 1047 25.79 42.12 -13.65
CA GLU A 1047 25.28 41.83 -15.01
C GLU A 1047 23.95 41.05 -15.02
N VAL A 1048 23.64 40.27 -13.98
CA VAL A 1048 22.38 39.52 -13.86
C VAL A 1048 21.28 40.40 -13.28
N LEU A 1049 21.59 41.25 -12.29
CA LEU A 1049 20.64 42.19 -11.71
C LEU A 1049 20.19 43.27 -12.71
N GLU A 1050 21.05 43.68 -13.63
CA GLU A 1050 20.67 44.56 -14.76
C GLU A 1050 19.71 43.88 -15.75
N LYS A 1051 19.78 42.55 -15.89
CA LYS A 1051 18.98 41.79 -16.87
C LYS A 1051 17.66 41.27 -16.32
N GLU A 1052 17.57 41.01 -15.02
CA GLU A 1052 16.39 40.45 -14.37
C GLU A 1052 15.98 41.26 -13.12
N PRO A 1053 15.10 42.26 -13.27
CA PRO A 1053 14.74 43.16 -12.17
C PRO A 1053 13.99 42.48 -11.03
N ARG A 1054 13.39 41.29 -11.23
CA ARG A 1054 12.73 40.53 -10.14
C ARG A 1054 13.72 40.11 -9.04
N LEU A 1055 15.00 39.91 -9.39
CA LEU A 1055 16.08 39.55 -8.46
C LEU A 1055 16.53 40.73 -7.58
N ALA A 1056 16.18 41.98 -7.93
CA ALA A 1056 16.55 43.14 -7.14
C ALA A 1056 16.06 43.01 -5.69
N ARG A 1057 14.82 42.53 -5.46
CA ARG A 1057 14.28 42.33 -4.11
C ARG A 1057 15.06 41.32 -3.25
N LEU A 1058 15.78 40.39 -3.89
CA LEU A 1058 16.59 39.39 -3.19
C LEU A 1058 17.98 39.91 -2.83
N PHE A 1059 18.63 40.67 -3.71
CA PHE A 1059 20.03 41.11 -3.55
C PHE A 1059 20.23 42.61 -3.30
N THR A 1060 19.15 43.38 -3.12
CA THR A 1060 19.26 44.77 -2.66
C THR A 1060 19.66 44.76 -1.18
N PRO A 1061 20.67 45.54 -0.76
CA PRO A 1061 21.01 45.65 0.65
C PRO A 1061 19.85 46.28 1.41
N ALA A 1062 19.37 45.59 2.45
CA ALA A 1062 18.54 46.23 3.46
C ALA A 1062 19.31 47.41 4.06
N LEU A 1063 18.69 48.59 4.09
CA LEU A 1063 19.19 49.70 4.90
C LEU A 1063 19.27 49.25 6.37
N ALA A 1064 20.38 49.59 7.01
CA ALA A 1064 20.75 49.18 8.37
C ALA A 1064 19.77 49.63 9.45
#